data_AF-A0AAN9UG70-F1
#
_entry.id   AF-A0AAN9UG70-F1
#
_cell.length_a   1.000
_cell.length_b   1.000
_cell.length_c   1.000
_cell.angle_alpha   90.00
_cell.angle_beta   90.00
_cell.angle_gamma   90.00
#
_symmetry.space_group_name_H-M   'P 1'
#
loop_
_entity.id
_entity.type
_entity.pdbx_description
1 polymer ?
#
loop_
_entity_poly.entity_id
_entity_poly.type
_entity_poly.pdbx_seq_one_letter_code
_entity_poly.pdbx_strand_id
1 'polypeptide(L)'
;MKLFSAASALLALQAGIAAAANSVSNTILVFARDSASVTVATLGLQGYGIPYQAVIVPEAGVALPTLNSSATQGNYGGILVLSEVSYQYSTGFLSALTTAQWQQLYDYQTAFGVRMVRLDVFPSTDLGVTTAISGSGCCDAGVEQLLSFTDDSAFSTANIKTGATVSTQGLWHYPATITNSSIATQIAKFGPSGSFTSDTTAAIINNIGGRQQMVWFISWATDWSQTSNYLQHSYIHWLTRGLFVGKRKLYLNTQVDDMHLETDIYYPSGNTFRIRTSDLNNIAAWQTDINTRLPTGSNYFVEIGHNGNGDIDNATDQTAGQTVCSPAYAVDYTSPPDTALEFQKPLGTGTDLWAAEFVNYTWSLACAELDPVASWFNQNPNIFAAVSHTFSHEELNNATYHDADREIYFNIAWLKQIGLWYGDKFSPNGIIPPAITGLHNGDAIRAWTDNGIKFVVGDNTRPVLRNQQNTFYPLISTVADNGYAGLTIIPRWATTIYYNCDTQECTTQEWITTSAGSGNFTTLLNDARTTNSRYLLGLHPDPYMFHQANLRTGDVDTITVGSVSGQLALIQIWVETITQELSRLTNWPFFSLKHDDIGQYFLDRVTLDACAPNLTYNYADDGKSITSVTVTATSNTCSVKVPVTFPGTASTTATGGTQDKVGTEPLIYWTQLSGSAVTYTLGSAVAVYSVPRSPQKKPRFPLGDLSDTAANEVGRVAWKSGKSACKEFEDARQPLAGVPAWLFKECMRPTEGDDVFAGNNSDRGSVVLKGKNVSPKSADVGEEDVDEENGSSASLKILEHVSVAGDLCPPEDWPENEHVRVWEGGTRASVVENDEEYLANRLQSLPAHTLRSIIYDLAVTDKTGELEARLAEADADQDVPSDIFGYQYCSAESIVTMLDQEIDHNDVENAQHMIEEVLLDIAGETSTTSPYSTKRAALVAILRVFASIFGFHGEGNRIAWDMPSDVEMNWASLFGEVFETLTMFEKQRLTTARDGLFLVKLDSTVSSIATADLGCGGREQGVLVELTKALVELGQHSECARRVEKLERAIAMDKLP
;
A
#
# COMPACT_ATOMS: atom_id res chain seq x y z
N MET A 1 -65.32 -63.24 30.87
CA MET A 1 -65.23 -62.52 29.57
C MET A 1 -63.89 -62.83 28.90
N LYS A 2 -63.77 -62.67 27.58
CA LYS A 2 -62.56 -62.92 26.77
C LYS A 2 -62.01 -61.55 26.28
N LEU A 3 -60.77 -61.17 26.63
CA LEU A 3 -59.46 -61.45 26.00
C LEU A 3 -59.12 -60.49 24.82
N PHE A 4 -57.95 -59.82 24.94
CA PHE A 4 -56.98 -59.43 23.89
C PHE A 4 -57.50 -58.63 22.67
N SER A 5 -56.95 -57.45 22.35
CA SER A 5 -55.65 -57.32 21.66
C SER A 5 -55.19 -55.84 21.57
N ALA A 6 -54.15 -55.56 20.76
CA ALA A 6 -53.69 -54.24 20.28
C ALA A 6 -52.90 -53.32 21.24
N ALA A 7 -52.22 -53.86 22.25
CA ALA A 7 -51.02 -53.23 22.79
C ALA A 7 -49.86 -53.39 21.77
N SER A 8 -49.71 -52.43 20.83
CA SER A 8 -48.56 -52.36 19.89
C SER A 8 -48.40 -51.00 19.18
N ALA A 9 -49.42 -50.16 19.11
CA ALA A 9 -49.41 -48.94 18.26
C ALA A 9 -48.82 -47.67 18.91
N LEU A 10 -48.35 -47.72 20.17
CA LEU A 10 -47.94 -46.53 20.94
C LEU A 10 -46.42 -46.38 21.13
N LEU A 11 -45.61 -47.15 20.38
CA LEU A 11 -44.16 -47.27 20.57
C LEU A 11 -43.39 -47.32 19.23
N ALA A 12 -43.85 -46.55 18.23
CA ALA A 12 -43.27 -46.53 16.87
C ALA A 12 -43.31 -45.16 16.15
N LEU A 13 -43.52 -44.05 16.87
CA LEU A 13 -43.40 -42.68 16.31
C LEU A 13 -42.30 -41.82 17.00
N GLN A 14 -41.22 -42.48 17.40
CA GLN A 14 -39.89 -41.86 17.44
C GLN A 14 -39.07 -42.41 16.27
N ALA A 15 -39.46 -42.02 15.05
CA ALA A 15 -38.78 -42.39 13.81
C ALA A 15 -38.02 -41.16 13.28
N GLY A 16 -36.73 -41.07 13.64
CA GLY A 16 -35.82 -40.06 13.09
C GLY A 16 -36.04 -38.63 13.61
N ILE A 17 -35.50 -38.34 14.79
CA ILE A 17 -34.64 -37.14 14.85
C ILE A 17 -33.44 -37.53 14.00
N ALA A 18 -33.34 -36.98 12.79
CA ALA A 18 -32.13 -37.15 11.98
C ALA A 18 -30.96 -36.55 12.77
N ALA A 19 -29.82 -37.26 12.81
CA ALA A 19 -28.59 -36.66 13.31
C ALA A 19 -28.31 -35.40 12.48
N ALA A 20 -28.09 -34.26 13.14
CA ALA A 20 -28.16 -32.96 12.48
C ALA A 20 -27.18 -32.89 11.31
N ALA A 21 -27.68 -32.50 10.14
CA ALA A 21 -26.82 -32.12 9.02
C ALA A 21 -25.91 -30.97 9.47
N ASN A 22 -24.64 -30.99 9.04
CA ASN A 22 -23.66 -30.02 9.49
C ASN A 22 -24.08 -28.58 9.14
N SER A 23 -23.79 -27.69 10.08
CA SER A 23 -23.95 -26.24 9.93
C SER A 23 -22.61 -25.56 10.19
N VAL A 24 -22.29 -24.52 9.43
CA VAL A 24 -21.01 -23.80 9.57
C VAL A 24 -21.23 -22.30 9.31
N SER A 25 -20.80 -21.42 10.23
CA SER A 25 -20.82 -19.97 10.00
C SER A 25 -19.86 -19.58 8.85
N ASN A 26 -20.16 -18.49 8.14
CA ASN A 26 -19.34 -17.94 7.06
C ASN A 26 -18.06 -17.27 7.57
N THR A 27 -17.98 -16.95 8.86
CA THR A 27 -16.86 -16.22 9.49
C THR A 27 -15.50 -16.84 9.14
N ILE A 28 -14.55 -16.03 8.65
CA ILE A 28 -13.19 -16.47 8.35
C ILE A 28 -12.31 -16.33 9.58
N LEU A 29 -11.65 -17.41 10.00
CA LEU A 29 -10.66 -17.37 11.09
C LEU A 29 -9.28 -17.01 10.51
N VAL A 30 -8.68 -15.91 10.95
CA VAL A 30 -7.43 -15.37 10.41
C VAL A 30 -6.34 -15.42 11.47
N PHE A 31 -5.23 -16.11 11.19
CA PHE A 31 -4.04 -16.16 12.04
C PHE A 31 -2.91 -15.33 11.41
N ALA A 32 -2.36 -14.40 12.19
CA ALA A 32 -1.23 -13.57 11.82
C ALA A 32 -0.34 -13.30 13.07
N ARG A 33 0.87 -12.78 12.89
CA ARG A 33 1.84 -12.59 13.99
C ARG A 33 1.55 -11.36 14.86
N ASP A 34 1.00 -10.32 14.24
CA ASP A 34 0.92 -8.95 14.74
C ASP A 34 -0.24 -8.19 14.07
N SER A 35 -0.51 -6.95 14.48
CA SER A 35 -1.61 -6.13 13.96
C SER A 35 -1.45 -5.72 12.50
N ALA A 36 -0.25 -5.40 12.03
CA ALA A 36 0.00 -5.04 10.63
C ALA A 36 -0.23 -6.25 9.70
N SER A 37 0.27 -7.41 10.09
CA SER A 37 0.02 -8.71 9.46
C SER A 37 -1.48 -9.06 9.42
N VAL A 38 -2.25 -8.72 10.47
CA VAL A 38 -3.73 -8.86 10.46
C VAL A 38 -4.34 -7.92 9.41
N THR A 39 -3.96 -6.64 9.36
CA THR A 39 -4.48 -5.68 8.36
C THR A 39 -4.22 -6.18 6.94
N VAL A 40 -2.98 -6.56 6.62
CA VAL A 40 -2.58 -7.10 5.31
C VAL A 40 -3.39 -8.34 4.92
N ALA A 41 -3.64 -9.26 5.86
CA ALA A 41 -4.41 -10.47 5.63
C ALA A 41 -5.93 -10.24 5.51
N THR A 42 -6.46 -9.13 6.05
CA THR A 42 -7.90 -8.90 6.20
C THR A 42 -8.47 -7.78 5.31
N LEU A 43 -7.67 -6.88 4.76
CA LEU A 43 -8.14 -5.76 3.93
C LEU A 43 -9.06 -6.21 2.78
N GLY A 44 -8.72 -7.31 2.09
CA GLY A 44 -9.58 -7.92 1.08
C GLY A 44 -10.91 -8.45 1.63
N LEU A 45 -10.93 -9.04 2.84
CA LEU A 45 -12.18 -9.46 3.48
C LEU A 45 -13.05 -8.26 3.87
N GLN A 46 -12.42 -7.18 4.36
CA GLN A 46 -13.07 -5.91 4.68
C GLN A 46 -13.67 -5.24 3.42
N GLY A 47 -12.97 -5.24 2.28
CA GLY A 47 -13.47 -4.67 1.02
C GLY A 47 -14.69 -5.42 0.48
N TYR A 48 -14.74 -6.74 0.64
CA TYR A 48 -15.93 -7.54 0.31
C TYR A 48 -17.07 -7.40 1.34
N GLY A 49 -16.76 -7.01 2.59
CA GLY A 49 -17.71 -7.09 3.72
C GLY A 49 -17.93 -8.52 4.23
N ILE A 50 -16.92 -9.39 4.14
CA ILE A 50 -16.98 -10.77 4.64
C ILE A 50 -16.58 -10.78 6.13
N PRO A 51 -17.42 -11.34 7.03
CA PRO A 51 -17.08 -11.43 8.46
C PRO A 51 -15.83 -12.28 8.71
N TYR A 52 -14.96 -11.81 9.60
CA TYR A 52 -13.76 -12.52 10.02
C TYR A 52 -13.51 -12.35 11.52
N GLN A 53 -12.69 -13.24 12.08
CA GLN A 53 -12.11 -13.11 13.41
C GLN A 53 -10.60 -13.25 13.28
N ALA A 54 -9.86 -12.21 13.68
CA ALA A 54 -8.41 -12.25 13.77
C ALA A 54 -7.96 -12.92 15.08
N VAL A 55 -6.83 -13.62 15.02
CA VAL A 55 -6.07 -14.14 16.16
C VAL A 55 -4.61 -13.79 15.93
N ILE A 56 -4.10 -12.90 16.77
CA ILE A 56 -2.68 -12.56 16.83
C ILE A 56 -1.95 -13.70 17.56
N VAL A 57 -0.90 -14.23 16.93
CA VAL A 57 -0.09 -15.35 17.45
C VAL A 57 1.33 -14.83 17.72
N PRO A 58 1.64 -14.41 18.96
CA PRO A 58 3.00 -14.03 19.34
C PRO A 58 3.93 -15.24 19.35
N GLU A 59 5.25 -15.02 19.43
CA GLU A 59 6.26 -16.09 19.48
C GLU A 59 6.04 -17.09 20.65
N ALA A 60 5.57 -16.59 21.80
CA ALA A 60 5.20 -17.45 22.94
C ALA A 60 3.98 -18.37 22.67
N GLY A 61 3.33 -18.25 21.52
CA GLY A 61 2.12 -18.96 21.14
C GLY A 61 0.85 -18.37 21.75
N VAL A 62 -0.30 -18.89 21.31
CA VAL A 62 -1.63 -18.53 21.83
C VAL A 62 -2.55 -19.75 21.80
N ALA A 63 -3.59 -19.78 22.63
CA ALA A 63 -4.65 -20.79 22.54
C ALA A 63 -5.49 -20.58 21.28
N LEU A 64 -5.99 -21.67 20.67
CA LEU A 64 -6.97 -21.56 19.58
C LEU A 64 -8.34 -21.13 20.15
N PRO A 65 -9.12 -20.32 19.42
CA PRO A 65 -10.52 -20.08 19.76
C PRO A 65 -11.37 -21.34 19.54
N THR A 66 -12.56 -21.38 20.14
CA THR A 66 -13.50 -22.51 20.03
C THR A 66 -13.93 -22.71 18.57
N LEU A 67 -13.35 -23.70 17.89
CA LEU A 67 -13.57 -23.96 16.46
C LEU A 67 -15.02 -24.40 16.13
N ASN A 68 -15.69 -25.09 17.05
CA ASN A 68 -17.05 -25.60 16.88
C ASN A 68 -17.84 -25.56 18.19
N SER A 69 -19.11 -25.14 18.10
CA SER A 69 -20.02 -25.06 19.27
C SER A 69 -20.72 -26.38 19.59
N SER A 70 -20.75 -27.32 18.64
CA SER A 70 -21.20 -28.70 18.85
C SER A 70 -20.55 -29.64 17.84
N ALA A 71 -20.86 -30.94 17.89
CA ALA A 71 -20.39 -31.92 16.91
C ALA A 71 -20.88 -31.66 15.47
N THR A 72 -21.92 -30.83 15.29
CA THR A 72 -22.55 -30.54 13.98
C THR A 72 -22.70 -29.04 13.70
N GLN A 73 -22.01 -28.19 14.46
CA GLN A 73 -22.01 -26.73 14.30
C GLN A 73 -20.59 -26.15 14.39
N GLY A 74 -20.00 -25.83 13.24
CA GLY A 74 -18.71 -25.17 13.11
C GLY A 74 -18.82 -23.64 13.16
N ASN A 75 -17.87 -22.99 13.83
CA ASN A 75 -17.91 -21.55 14.07
C ASN A 75 -17.23 -20.73 12.95
N TYR A 76 -16.47 -21.38 12.06
CA TYR A 76 -15.68 -20.72 11.01
C TYR A 76 -15.79 -21.42 9.65
N GLY A 77 -16.06 -20.67 8.59
CA GLY A 77 -16.31 -21.16 7.23
C GLY A 77 -15.04 -21.33 6.39
N GLY A 78 -13.98 -20.64 6.81
CA GLY A 78 -12.65 -20.71 6.24
C GLY A 78 -11.59 -20.40 7.30
N ILE A 79 -10.37 -20.89 7.07
CA ILE A 79 -9.19 -20.51 7.84
C ILE A 79 -8.21 -19.80 6.89
N LEU A 80 -7.56 -18.75 7.35
CA LEU A 80 -6.47 -18.04 6.68
C LEU A 80 -5.27 -17.97 7.64
N VAL A 81 -4.07 -18.27 7.15
CA VAL A 81 -2.82 -18.12 7.93
C VAL A 81 -1.80 -17.38 7.07
N LEU A 82 -1.23 -16.29 7.61
CA LEU A 82 -0.14 -15.55 6.98
C LEU A 82 1.22 -15.99 7.58
N SER A 83 2.23 -16.18 6.72
CA SER A 83 3.61 -16.53 7.07
C SER A 83 3.76 -17.76 7.98
N GLU A 84 2.80 -18.69 7.91
CA GLU A 84 2.61 -19.82 8.84
C GLU A 84 2.60 -19.45 10.34
N VAL A 85 2.42 -18.16 10.68
CA VAL A 85 2.78 -17.53 11.97
C VAL A 85 4.14 -18.01 12.50
N SER A 86 5.15 -17.92 11.64
CA SER A 86 6.51 -18.44 11.85
C SER A 86 7.47 -17.42 12.47
N TYR A 87 8.30 -17.90 13.39
CA TYR A 87 9.33 -17.15 14.13
C TYR A 87 10.65 -17.93 14.15
N GLN A 88 11.77 -17.23 14.31
CA GLN A 88 13.13 -17.79 14.29
C GLN A 88 13.58 -18.21 15.70
N TYR A 89 13.30 -19.46 16.06
CA TYR A 89 13.78 -20.04 17.33
C TYR A 89 15.24 -20.48 17.20
N SER A 90 15.84 -20.86 18.34
CA SER A 90 17.18 -21.49 18.39
C SER A 90 17.26 -22.83 17.61
N THR A 91 16.13 -23.43 17.26
CA THR A 91 16.00 -24.62 16.40
C THR A 91 15.70 -24.28 14.92
N GLY A 92 15.70 -23.00 14.55
CA GLY A 92 15.29 -22.50 13.23
C GLY A 92 13.85 -22.00 13.18
N PHE A 93 13.43 -21.55 11.99
CA PHE A 93 12.08 -21.04 11.73
C PHE A 93 11.01 -22.11 11.95
N LEU A 94 10.06 -21.84 12.85
CA LEU A 94 8.92 -22.72 13.17
C LEU A 94 7.65 -21.90 13.40
N SER A 95 6.48 -22.50 13.18
CA SER A 95 5.19 -21.92 13.54
C SER A 95 5.04 -21.80 15.07
N ALA A 96 4.58 -20.65 15.56
CA ALA A 96 4.19 -20.46 16.96
C ALA A 96 2.88 -21.20 17.33
N LEU A 97 2.13 -21.74 16.36
CA LEU A 97 1.10 -22.73 16.61
C LEU A 97 1.73 -24.12 16.70
N THR A 98 1.52 -24.81 17.82
CA THR A 98 2.07 -26.16 18.04
C THR A 98 1.50 -27.19 17.06
N THR A 99 2.21 -28.30 16.84
CA THR A 99 1.75 -29.41 16.00
C THR A 99 0.36 -29.93 16.40
N ALA A 100 0.03 -29.91 17.70
CA ALA A 100 -1.28 -30.30 18.20
C ALA A 100 -2.39 -29.31 17.80
N GLN A 101 -2.08 -28.02 17.70
CA GLN A 101 -3.02 -26.98 17.25
C GLN A 101 -3.21 -27.02 15.74
N TRP A 102 -2.14 -27.21 14.96
CA TRP A 102 -2.26 -27.49 13.53
C TRP A 102 -3.12 -28.73 13.27
N GLN A 103 -2.97 -29.80 14.05
CA GLN A 103 -3.83 -30.97 13.95
C GLN A 103 -5.30 -30.65 14.30
N GLN A 104 -5.59 -29.85 15.34
CA GLN A 104 -6.96 -29.42 15.65
C GLN A 104 -7.60 -28.63 14.49
N LEU A 105 -6.84 -27.75 13.82
CA LEU A 105 -7.31 -27.06 12.61
C LEU A 105 -7.57 -28.06 11.47
N TYR A 106 -6.71 -29.06 11.27
CA TYR A 106 -6.87 -30.09 10.24
C TYR A 106 -8.05 -31.05 10.51
N ASP A 107 -8.29 -31.39 11.77
CA ASP A 107 -9.45 -32.18 12.20
C ASP A 107 -10.74 -31.39 11.99
N TYR A 108 -10.75 -30.09 12.32
CA TYR A 108 -11.86 -29.19 12.04
C TYR A 108 -12.17 -29.06 10.53
N GLN A 109 -11.12 -28.93 9.69
CA GLN A 109 -11.28 -28.97 8.22
C GLN A 109 -11.97 -30.27 7.75
N THR A 110 -11.60 -31.42 8.33
CA THR A 110 -12.15 -32.73 7.95
C THR A 110 -13.55 -32.99 8.52
N ALA A 111 -13.87 -32.47 9.71
CA ALA A 111 -15.19 -32.62 10.32
C ALA A 111 -16.27 -31.75 9.63
N PHE A 112 -15.91 -30.52 9.24
CA PHE A 112 -16.84 -29.53 8.70
C PHE A 112 -16.65 -29.23 7.21
N GLY A 113 -15.65 -29.83 6.55
CA GLY A 113 -15.35 -29.58 5.13
C GLY A 113 -14.82 -28.16 4.85
N VAL A 114 -14.24 -27.53 5.87
CA VAL A 114 -13.74 -26.15 5.85
C VAL A 114 -12.43 -26.07 5.07
N ARG A 115 -12.27 -24.98 4.30
CA ARG A 115 -11.06 -24.71 3.50
C ARG A 115 -10.05 -23.90 4.30
N MET A 116 -8.77 -24.04 3.96
CA MET A 116 -7.66 -23.28 4.56
C MET A 116 -6.84 -22.58 3.48
N VAL A 117 -6.52 -21.31 3.66
CA VAL A 117 -5.56 -20.57 2.84
C VAL A 117 -4.31 -20.33 3.67
N ARG A 118 -3.14 -20.50 3.04
CA ARG A 118 -1.83 -20.23 3.64
C ARG A 118 -1.06 -19.30 2.70
N LEU A 119 -0.75 -18.09 3.17
CA LEU A 119 -0.01 -17.05 2.41
C LEU A 119 1.42 -16.96 2.93
N ASP A 120 2.36 -16.49 2.10
CA ASP A 120 3.78 -16.32 2.45
C ASP A 120 4.43 -17.60 3.01
N VAL A 121 4.27 -18.72 2.30
CA VAL A 121 4.71 -20.06 2.77
C VAL A 121 5.99 -20.50 2.08
N PHE A 122 6.89 -21.16 2.83
CA PHE A 122 8.07 -21.81 2.26
C PHE A 122 7.72 -23.17 1.61
N PRO A 123 8.16 -23.47 0.36
CA PRO A 123 7.83 -24.72 -0.33
C PRO A 123 8.39 -25.99 0.34
N SER A 124 7.52 -26.78 0.98
CA SER A 124 7.88 -28.01 1.71
C SER A 124 7.27 -29.30 1.11
N THR A 125 7.83 -30.45 1.50
CA THR A 125 7.49 -31.76 0.91
C THR A 125 6.15 -32.33 1.37
N ASP A 126 5.64 -31.94 2.55
CA ASP A 126 4.30 -32.29 3.03
C ASP A 126 3.19 -31.59 2.22
N LEU A 127 3.50 -30.42 1.65
CA LEU A 127 2.68 -29.70 0.68
C LEU A 127 2.79 -30.29 -0.74
N GLY A 128 3.63 -31.31 -0.95
CA GLY A 128 3.85 -31.95 -2.24
C GLY A 128 4.72 -31.14 -3.21
N VAL A 129 5.55 -30.22 -2.70
CA VAL A 129 6.47 -29.37 -3.47
C VAL A 129 7.91 -29.41 -2.91
N THR A 130 8.80 -28.63 -3.51
CA THR A 130 10.12 -28.22 -3.03
C THR A 130 10.46 -26.88 -3.70
N THR A 131 11.45 -26.13 -3.21
CA THR A 131 12.00 -24.99 -3.98
C THR A 131 12.66 -25.52 -5.27
N ALA A 132 12.51 -24.79 -6.38
CA ALA A 132 13.00 -25.19 -7.71
C ALA A 132 14.54 -25.16 -7.80
N ILE A 133 15.17 -24.27 -7.01
CA ILE A 133 16.59 -24.29 -6.69
C ILE A 133 16.70 -24.40 -5.16
N SER A 134 17.55 -25.30 -4.65
CA SER A 134 17.59 -25.65 -3.22
C SER A 134 17.96 -24.44 -2.34
N GLY A 135 17.04 -24.00 -1.50
CA GLY A 135 17.25 -22.88 -0.56
C GLY A 135 17.23 -21.48 -1.20
N SER A 136 16.96 -21.34 -2.49
CA SER A 136 16.87 -20.03 -3.16
C SER A 136 15.44 -19.50 -3.19
N GLY A 137 15.27 -18.21 -2.85
CA GLY A 137 14.09 -17.42 -3.18
C GLY A 137 14.31 -16.53 -4.40
N CYS A 138 13.39 -15.60 -4.62
CA CYS A 138 13.50 -14.49 -5.56
C CYS A 138 12.65 -13.30 -5.04
N CYS A 139 12.89 -12.05 -5.40
CA CYS A 139 13.96 -11.55 -6.25
C CYS A 139 14.68 -10.37 -5.59
N ASP A 140 15.95 -10.21 -5.92
CA ASP A 140 16.74 -9.05 -5.49
C ASP A 140 16.16 -7.74 -6.05
N ALA A 141 16.49 -6.61 -5.42
CA ALA A 141 15.97 -5.30 -5.80
C ALA A 141 16.19 -4.99 -7.30
N GLY A 142 15.11 -4.61 -8.00
CA GLY A 142 15.10 -4.35 -9.44
C GLY A 142 14.92 -5.57 -10.34
N VAL A 143 15.03 -6.80 -9.83
CA VAL A 143 14.79 -8.02 -10.61
C VAL A 143 13.29 -8.37 -10.62
N GLU A 144 12.68 -8.33 -11.81
CA GLU A 144 11.28 -8.74 -12.04
C GLU A 144 11.17 -10.24 -12.30
N GLN A 145 10.14 -10.92 -11.78
CA GLN A 145 9.77 -12.27 -12.16
C GLN A 145 8.24 -12.41 -12.27
N LEU A 146 7.70 -12.11 -13.46
CA LEU A 146 6.25 -12.04 -13.70
C LEU A 146 5.48 -13.27 -13.23
N LEU A 147 4.44 -13.05 -12.42
CA LEU A 147 3.52 -14.08 -11.93
C LEU A 147 2.26 -14.13 -12.80
N SER A 148 1.68 -15.32 -13.01
CA SER A 148 0.38 -15.47 -13.70
C SER A 148 -0.42 -16.68 -13.20
N PHE A 149 -1.76 -16.57 -13.22
CA PHE A 149 -2.64 -17.72 -13.00
C PHE A 149 -2.57 -18.72 -14.15
N THR A 150 -2.56 -20.02 -13.85
CA THR A 150 -2.57 -21.12 -14.83
C THR A 150 -3.87 -21.94 -14.81
N ASP A 151 -4.63 -21.91 -13.71
CA ASP A 151 -5.96 -22.54 -13.60
C ASP A 151 -6.83 -21.77 -12.60
N ASP A 152 -7.92 -21.16 -13.08
CA ASP A 152 -8.93 -20.46 -12.26
C ASP A 152 -10.17 -21.31 -11.96
N SER A 153 -10.26 -22.54 -12.48
CA SER A 153 -11.49 -23.34 -12.45
C SER A 153 -12.00 -23.68 -11.04
N ALA A 154 -11.12 -23.64 -10.03
CA ALA A 154 -11.46 -23.85 -8.63
C ALA A 154 -12.10 -22.63 -7.94
N PHE A 155 -12.04 -21.45 -8.56
CA PHE A 155 -12.50 -20.16 -8.02
C PHE A 155 -13.06 -19.22 -9.10
N SER A 156 -13.63 -19.78 -10.17
CA SER A 156 -14.07 -19.06 -11.37
C SER A 156 -15.04 -17.88 -11.13
N THR A 157 -15.78 -17.87 -10.01
CA THR A 157 -16.63 -16.72 -9.60
C THR A 157 -15.83 -15.45 -9.26
N ALA A 158 -14.51 -15.56 -9.09
CA ALA A 158 -13.61 -14.42 -9.00
C ALA A 158 -13.54 -13.63 -10.33
N ASN A 159 -13.88 -14.24 -11.47
CA ASN A 159 -13.89 -13.63 -12.80
C ASN A 159 -12.55 -12.99 -13.22
N ILE A 160 -11.44 -13.49 -12.67
CA ILE A 160 -10.05 -13.09 -13.02
C ILE A 160 -9.58 -13.80 -14.30
N LYS A 161 -8.54 -13.28 -14.95
CA LYS A 161 -8.06 -13.77 -16.25
C LYS A 161 -6.82 -14.65 -16.14
N THR A 162 -7.02 -15.97 -16.27
CA THR A 162 -5.94 -16.96 -16.43
C THR A 162 -5.02 -16.57 -17.58
N GLY A 163 -3.71 -16.65 -17.35
CA GLY A 163 -2.66 -16.24 -18.27
C GLY A 163 -2.28 -14.74 -18.22
N ALA A 164 -3.05 -13.88 -17.55
CA ALA A 164 -2.64 -12.49 -17.34
C ALA A 164 -1.47 -12.41 -16.34
N THR A 165 -0.44 -11.65 -16.70
CA THR A 165 0.77 -11.45 -15.89
C THR A 165 0.67 -10.23 -14.96
N VAL A 166 1.29 -10.32 -13.79
CA VAL A 166 1.50 -9.22 -12.84
C VAL A 166 2.95 -9.23 -12.33
N SER A 167 3.41 -8.09 -11.83
CA SER A 167 4.76 -7.93 -11.27
C SER A 167 4.93 -8.69 -9.95
N THR A 168 6.15 -9.10 -9.63
CA THR A 168 6.55 -9.56 -8.29
C THR A 168 7.57 -8.64 -7.61
N GLN A 169 7.89 -7.48 -8.19
CA GLN A 169 8.84 -6.54 -7.60
C GLN A 169 8.41 -6.11 -6.19
N GLY A 170 9.36 -6.14 -5.26
CA GLY A 170 9.15 -5.88 -3.82
C GLY A 170 8.48 -7.03 -3.04
N LEU A 171 7.89 -8.02 -3.71
CA LEU A 171 7.31 -9.20 -3.06
C LEU A 171 8.30 -10.37 -3.09
N TRP A 172 8.90 -10.69 -1.94
CA TRP A 172 9.74 -11.88 -1.82
C TRP A 172 8.92 -13.16 -2.07
N HIS A 173 9.54 -14.16 -2.70
CA HIS A 173 8.88 -15.40 -3.10
C HIS A 173 9.85 -16.57 -3.25
N TYR A 174 9.28 -17.78 -3.32
CA TYR A 174 10.01 -19.03 -3.42
C TYR A 174 9.54 -19.83 -4.64
N PRO A 175 10.15 -19.62 -5.82
CA PRO A 175 9.91 -20.43 -7.02
C PRO A 175 9.94 -21.92 -6.71
N ALA A 176 8.80 -22.60 -6.88
CA ALA A 176 8.61 -23.99 -6.42
C ALA A 176 8.51 -25.00 -7.58
N THR A 177 8.62 -26.29 -7.24
CA THR A 177 8.39 -27.43 -8.15
C THR A 177 7.54 -28.47 -7.45
N ILE A 178 6.48 -28.95 -8.12
CA ILE A 178 5.61 -30.02 -7.59
C ILE A 178 6.35 -31.36 -7.64
N THR A 179 6.50 -31.99 -6.47
CA THR A 179 7.10 -33.32 -6.27
C THR A 179 6.04 -34.41 -6.12
N ASN A 180 4.81 -34.06 -5.71
CA ASN A 180 3.71 -35.01 -5.56
C ASN A 180 2.38 -34.47 -6.12
N SER A 181 2.18 -34.64 -7.43
CA SER A 181 0.95 -34.26 -8.14
C SER A 181 -0.30 -35.07 -7.78
N SER A 182 -0.20 -36.08 -6.90
CA SER A 182 -1.39 -36.75 -6.35
C SER A 182 -2.07 -35.97 -5.23
N ILE A 183 -1.34 -35.03 -4.59
CA ILE A 183 -1.85 -34.18 -3.51
C ILE A 183 -1.74 -32.67 -3.81
N ALA A 184 -1.07 -32.25 -4.89
CA ALA A 184 -0.81 -30.85 -5.21
C ALA A 184 -1.11 -30.54 -6.69
N THR A 185 -1.94 -29.50 -6.93
CA THR A 185 -2.28 -28.98 -8.27
C THR A 185 -1.84 -27.52 -8.37
N GLN A 186 -1.06 -27.17 -9.38
CA GLN A 186 -0.66 -25.78 -9.64
C GLN A 186 -1.86 -24.92 -10.08
N ILE A 187 -1.99 -23.73 -9.49
CA ILE A 187 -2.98 -22.72 -9.90
C ILE A 187 -2.34 -21.43 -10.42
N ALA A 188 -1.10 -21.15 -10.06
CA ALA A 188 -0.34 -20.00 -10.56
C ALA A 188 1.15 -20.36 -10.71
N LYS A 189 1.84 -19.64 -11.61
CA LYS A 189 3.26 -19.79 -11.91
C LYS A 189 4.01 -18.47 -11.82
N PHE A 190 5.31 -18.56 -11.55
CA PHE A 190 6.27 -17.53 -11.95
C PHE A 190 6.80 -17.86 -13.34
N GLY A 191 7.05 -16.85 -14.16
CA GLY A 191 7.83 -16.97 -15.40
C GLY A 191 9.33 -17.11 -15.13
N PRO A 192 10.17 -17.25 -16.17
CA PRO A 192 11.61 -17.28 -16.01
C PRO A 192 12.18 -15.90 -15.62
N SER A 193 13.13 -15.86 -14.68
CA SER A 193 13.97 -14.69 -14.37
C SER A 193 15.22 -15.09 -13.60
N GLY A 194 16.29 -14.28 -13.68
CA GLY A 194 17.55 -14.51 -12.99
C GLY A 194 18.11 -15.93 -13.21
N SER A 195 18.30 -16.68 -12.12
CA SER A 195 18.72 -18.08 -12.13
C SER A 195 17.61 -19.08 -12.54
N PHE A 196 16.34 -18.67 -12.53
CA PHE A 196 15.20 -19.52 -12.84
C PHE A 196 14.91 -19.47 -14.36
N THR A 197 15.55 -20.36 -15.12
CA THR A 197 15.49 -20.34 -16.61
C THR A 197 14.22 -20.95 -17.21
N SER A 198 13.19 -21.22 -16.41
CA SER A 198 11.90 -21.78 -16.84
C SER A 198 10.75 -21.30 -15.96
N ASP A 199 9.51 -21.54 -16.40
CA ASP A 199 8.33 -21.46 -15.54
C ASP A 199 8.54 -22.29 -14.26
N THR A 200 8.03 -21.79 -13.13
CA THR A 200 8.03 -22.48 -11.82
C THR A 200 6.68 -22.27 -11.10
N THR A 201 6.36 -23.11 -10.13
CA THR A 201 5.10 -23.04 -9.37
C THR A 201 5.11 -21.85 -8.40
N ALA A 202 4.08 -21.01 -8.44
CA ALA A 202 3.88 -19.88 -7.50
C ALA A 202 2.81 -20.14 -6.45
N ALA A 203 1.77 -20.91 -6.81
CA ALA A 203 0.73 -21.32 -5.87
C ALA A 203 0.09 -22.66 -6.27
N ILE A 204 -0.40 -23.37 -5.25
CA ILE A 204 -1.06 -24.67 -5.39
C ILE A 204 -2.40 -24.73 -4.65
N ILE A 205 -3.24 -25.67 -5.06
CA ILE A 205 -4.29 -26.25 -4.21
C ILE A 205 -3.86 -27.68 -3.85
N ASN A 206 -3.91 -28.01 -2.56
CA ASN A 206 -3.77 -29.38 -2.10
C ASN A 206 -5.11 -30.08 -1.84
N ASN A 207 -5.08 -31.40 -1.95
CA ASN A 207 -6.09 -32.30 -1.39
C ASN A 207 -5.39 -33.45 -0.64
N ILE A 208 -5.32 -33.34 0.69
CA ILE A 208 -4.61 -34.29 1.56
C ILE A 208 -5.65 -35.06 2.38
N GLY A 209 -5.99 -36.28 1.95
CA GLY A 209 -6.98 -37.11 2.63
C GLY A 209 -8.41 -36.54 2.67
N GLY A 210 -8.74 -35.59 1.78
CA GLY A 210 -10.00 -34.83 1.79
C GLY A 210 -9.85 -33.41 2.35
N ARG A 211 -8.78 -33.12 3.10
CA ARG A 211 -8.44 -31.78 3.59
C ARG A 211 -8.01 -30.89 2.42
N GLN A 212 -8.68 -29.76 2.24
CA GLN A 212 -8.42 -28.82 1.14
C GLN A 212 -7.68 -27.58 1.65
N GLN A 213 -6.52 -27.26 1.08
CA GLN A 213 -5.81 -26.00 1.34
C GLN A 213 -5.33 -25.35 0.04
N MET A 214 -5.30 -24.01 -0.01
CA MET A 214 -4.62 -23.23 -1.06
C MET A 214 -3.37 -22.61 -0.44
N VAL A 215 -2.24 -22.69 -1.14
CA VAL A 215 -0.94 -22.23 -0.62
C VAL A 215 -0.25 -21.34 -1.64
N TRP A 216 0.24 -20.18 -1.19
CA TRP A 216 0.99 -19.20 -1.97
C TRP A 216 2.44 -19.13 -1.49
N PHE A 217 3.38 -19.20 -2.44
CA PHE A 217 4.83 -19.16 -2.19
C PHE A 217 5.39 -17.75 -2.45
N ILE A 218 4.65 -16.73 -2.05
CA ILE A 218 4.94 -15.30 -2.24
C ILE A 218 4.40 -14.52 -1.04
N SER A 219 5.16 -13.52 -0.59
CA SER A 219 4.78 -12.60 0.47
C SER A 219 3.58 -11.74 0.09
N TRP A 220 2.93 -11.17 1.08
CA TRP A 220 1.67 -10.44 0.91
C TRP A 220 1.78 -9.03 1.47
N ALA A 221 1.31 -8.04 0.72
CA ALA A 221 1.31 -6.63 1.10
C ALA A 221 0.17 -5.89 0.37
N THR A 222 -1.06 -5.98 0.88
CA THR A 222 -2.24 -5.33 0.29
C THR A 222 -2.27 -3.81 0.54
N ASP A 223 -1.47 -3.35 1.49
CA ASP A 223 -1.18 -1.97 1.87
C ASP A 223 -0.41 -1.18 0.79
N TRP A 224 0.45 -1.82 -0.02
CA TRP A 224 1.16 -1.16 -1.13
C TRP A 224 1.18 -1.92 -2.47
N SER A 225 0.97 -3.25 -2.52
CA SER A 225 1.12 -4.03 -3.76
C SER A 225 -0.17 -4.13 -4.58
N GLN A 226 -0.10 -3.74 -5.86
CA GLN A 226 -1.13 -4.06 -6.86
C GLN A 226 -1.31 -5.59 -7.00
N THR A 227 -0.21 -6.35 -6.93
CA THR A 227 -0.22 -7.80 -7.08
C THR A 227 -0.91 -8.51 -5.91
N SER A 228 -0.60 -8.19 -4.66
CA SER A 228 -1.31 -8.79 -3.52
C SER A 228 -2.81 -8.49 -3.56
N ASN A 229 -3.18 -7.28 -3.99
CA ASN A 229 -4.59 -6.92 -4.21
C ASN A 229 -5.21 -7.68 -5.39
N TYR A 230 -4.51 -7.97 -6.49
CA TYR A 230 -5.04 -8.81 -7.57
C TYR A 230 -5.22 -10.28 -7.14
N LEU A 231 -4.26 -10.83 -6.40
CA LEU A 231 -4.24 -12.26 -6.09
C LEU A 231 -5.25 -12.66 -5.02
N GLN A 232 -5.62 -11.75 -4.09
CA GLN A 232 -6.51 -12.06 -2.96
C GLN A 232 -7.88 -12.59 -3.40
N HIS A 233 -8.41 -12.10 -4.52
CA HIS A 233 -9.73 -12.52 -5.03
C HIS A 233 -9.79 -14.01 -5.36
N SER A 234 -8.68 -14.62 -5.78
CA SER A 234 -8.61 -16.07 -6.02
C SER A 234 -8.84 -16.87 -4.74
N TYR A 235 -8.14 -16.52 -3.65
CA TYR A 235 -8.26 -17.24 -2.39
C TYR A 235 -9.56 -16.91 -1.67
N ILE A 236 -10.06 -15.68 -1.73
CA ILE A 236 -11.34 -15.27 -1.12
C ILE A 236 -12.50 -16.05 -1.74
N HIS A 237 -12.60 -16.08 -3.08
CA HIS A 237 -13.64 -16.84 -3.77
C HIS A 237 -13.46 -18.35 -3.63
N TRP A 238 -12.22 -18.85 -3.55
CA TRP A 238 -11.97 -20.27 -3.30
C TRP A 238 -12.38 -20.70 -1.89
N LEU A 239 -11.98 -19.95 -0.86
CA LEU A 239 -12.21 -20.24 0.54
C LEU A 239 -13.70 -20.26 0.87
N THR A 240 -14.42 -19.22 0.45
CA THR A 240 -15.89 -19.08 0.58
C THR A 240 -16.70 -19.92 -0.42
N ARG A 241 -16.05 -20.60 -1.37
CA ARG A 241 -16.69 -21.27 -2.53
C ARG A 241 -17.58 -20.33 -3.37
N GLY A 242 -17.33 -19.02 -3.32
CA GLY A 242 -18.14 -17.98 -3.98
C GLY A 242 -19.51 -17.75 -3.34
N LEU A 243 -19.71 -18.18 -2.09
CA LEU A 243 -20.96 -18.11 -1.34
C LEU A 243 -20.72 -17.45 0.02
N PHE A 244 -21.13 -16.20 0.22
CA PHE A 244 -20.79 -15.42 1.42
C PHE A 244 -21.75 -14.24 1.67
N VAL A 245 -21.80 -13.74 2.91
CA VAL A 245 -22.28 -12.38 3.20
C VAL A 245 -21.18 -11.40 2.76
N GLY A 246 -21.58 -10.33 2.08
CA GLY A 246 -20.69 -9.42 1.36
C GLY A 246 -20.98 -9.37 -0.14
N LYS A 247 -20.26 -8.49 -0.85
CA LYS A 247 -20.36 -8.23 -2.29
C LYS A 247 -19.00 -7.89 -2.89
N ARG A 248 -18.89 -7.94 -4.22
CA ARG A 248 -17.87 -7.23 -4.98
C ARG A 248 -18.57 -6.25 -5.94
N LYS A 249 -18.10 -5.01 -6.00
CA LYS A 249 -18.46 -3.98 -6.99
C LYS A 249 -17.23 -3.08 -7.17
N LEU A 250 -16.95 -2.62 -8.40
CA LEU A 250 -15.96 -1.57 -8.66
C LEU A 250 -16.68 -0.23 -8.80
N TYR A 251 -16.29 0.75 -7.99
CA TYR A 251 -16.73 2.13 -8.18
C TYR A 251 -15.60 2.96 -8.79
N LEU A 252 -15.90 3.69 -9.85
CA LEU A 252 -14.97 4.57 -10.55
C LEU A 252 -15.64 5.93 -10.71
N ASN A 253 -15.59 6.70 -9.63
CA ASN A 253 -16.19 8.02 -9.54
C ASN A 253 -15.07 9.04 -9.83
N THR A 254 -15.12 9.71 -10.98
CA THR A 254 -14.12 10.70 -11.40
C THR A 254 -14.75 12.09 -11.27
N GLN A 255 -14.26 12.87 -10.31
CA GLN A 255 -14.72 14.23 -10.07
C GLN A 255 -13.79 15.22 -10.75
N VAL A 256 -14.38 16.19 -11.45
CA VAL A 256 -13.68 17.28 -12.14
C VAL A 256 -14.08 18.59 -11.48
N ASP A 257 -13.17 19.13 -10.71
CA ASP A 257 -13.27 20.37 -9.96
C ASP A 257 -13.05 21.59 -10.89
N ASP A 258 -13.11 22.80 -10.35
CA ASP A 258 -12.88 24.10 -11.03
C ASP A 258 -13.76 24.44 -12.25
N MET A 259 -14.89 23.76 -12.51
CA MET A 259 -15.65 24.03 -13.74
C MET A 259 -16.19 25.46 -13.78
N HIS A 260 -16.00 26.10 -14.94
CA HIS A 260 -16.18 27.53 -15.25
C HIS A 260 -15.05 28.47 -14.80
N LEU A 261 -14.10 28.05 -13.97
CA LEU A 261 -12.92 28.86 -13.62
C LEU A 261 -11.88 28.85 -14.76
N GLU A 262 -11.02 29.86 -14.75
CA GLU A 262 -9.73 29.83 -15.45
C GLU A 262 -8.64 29.43 -14.44
N THR A 263 -7.71 28.54 -14.84
CA THR A 263 -6.65 28.01 -13.97
C THR A 263 -5.28 28.39 -14.52
N ASP A 264 -4.38 28.88 -13.67
CA ASP A 264 -2.96 29.05 -13.99
C ASP A 264 -2.31 27.69 -14.28
N ILE A 265 -1.59 27.59 -15.40
CA ILE A 265 -0.92 26.36 -15.82
C ILE A 265 0.52 26.33 -15.31
N TYR A 266 0.87 25.25 -14.61
CA TYR A 266 2.19 25.04 -14.00
C TYR A 266 3.32 25.11 -15.04
N TYR A 267 3.12 24.47 -16.20
CA TYR A 267 4.10 24.47 -17.28
C TYR A 267 3.42 24.47 -18.68
N PRO A 268 3.82 25.37 -19.60
CA PRO A 268 4.76 26.47 -19.39
C PRO A 268 4.14 27.59 -18.54
N SER A 269 4.84 27.98 -17.47
CA SER A 269 4.36 28.93 -16.47
C SER A 269 4.07 30.32 -17.07
N GLY A 270 3.02 30.99 -16.57
CA GLY A 270 2.52 32.26 -17.10
C GLY A 270 1.48 32.12 -18.22
N ASN A 271 1.07 30.90 -18.54
CA ASN A 271 -0.15 30.61 -19.30
C ASN A 271 -1.30 30.29 -18.34
N THR A 272 -2.52 30.63 -18.75
CA THR A 272 -3.77 30.15 -18.14
C THR A 272 -4.53 29.24 -19.10
N PHE A 273 -5.50 28.47 -18.57
CA PHE A 273 -6.46 27.72 -19.38
C PHE A 273 -7.86 27.75 -18.76
N ARG A 274 -8.87 28.03 -19.60
CA ARG A 274 -10.30 27.82 -19.32
C ARG A 274 -10.89 26.86 -20.34
N ILE A 275 -11.63 25.86 -19.86
CA ILE A 275 -12.28 24.83 -20.68
C ILE A 275 -13.20 25.40 -21.76
N ARG A 276 -13.27 24.74 -22.93
CA ARG A 276 -14.06 25.20 -24.07
C ARG A 276 -15.18 24.21 -24.38
N THR A 277 -16.23 24.67 -25.05
CA THR A 277 -17.35 23.81 -25.48
C THR A 277 -16.91 22.72 -26.46
N SER A 278 -15.82 22.91 -27.21
CA SER A 278 -15.19 21.87 -28.02
C SER A 278 -14.65 20.71 -27.18
N ASP A 279 -14.05 21.01 -26.02
CA ASP A 279 -13.56 19.98 -25.11
C ASP A 279 -14.73 19.19 -24.51
N LEU A 280 -15.75 19.87 -23.99
CA LEU A 280 -16.94 19.23 -23.41
C LEU A 280 -17.64 18.30 -24.40
N ASN A 281 -17.77 18.70 -25.67
CA ASN A 281 -18.31 17.84 -26.73
C ASN A 281 -17.44 16.58 -26.96
N ASN A 282 -16.11 16.71 -26.95
CA ASN A 282 -15.17 15.60 -27.11
C ASN A 282 -15.17 14.65 -25.91
N ILE A 283 -15.21 15.17 -24.67
CA ILE A 283 -15.33 14.37 -23.45
C ILE A 283 -16.68 13.63 -23.42
N ALA A 284 -17.78 14.27 -23.82
CA ALA A 284 -19.11 13.65 -23.90
C ALA A 284 -19.17 12.50 -24.92
N ALA A 285 -18.56 12.69 -26.09
CA ALA A 285 -18.44 11.65 -27.11
C ALA A 285 -17.59 10.46 -26.60
N TRP A 286 -16.45 10.72 -25.97
CA TRP A 286 -15.60 9.69 -25.38
C TRP A 286 -16.26 8.94 -24.22
N GLN A 287 -16.98 9.63 -23.32
CA GLN A 287 -17.73 9.00 -22.24
C GLN A 287 -18.76 8.00 -22.80
N THR A 288 -19.35 8.30 -23.95
CA THR A 288 -20.24 7.38 -24.67
C THR A 288 -19.47 6.19 -25.26
N ASP A 289 -18.32 6.43 -25.90
CA ASP A 289 -17.48 5.38 -26.50
C ASP A 289 -16.90 4.40 -25.47
N ILE A 290 -16.27 4.90 -24.39
CA ILE A 290 -15.60 4.04 -23.41
C ILE A 290 -16.57 3.05 -22.76
N ASN A 291 -17.81 3.45 -22.48
CA ASN A 291 -18.86 2.55 -21.98
C ASN A 291 -19.18 1.39 -22.93
N THR A 292 -18.88 1.48 -24.22
CA THR A 292 -19.00 0.34 -25.17
C THR A 292 -17.83 -0.65 -25.08
N ARG A 293 -16.69 -0.23 -24.53
CA ARG A 293 -15.45 -1.01 -24.41
C ARG A 293 -15.21 -1.57 -23.00
N LEU A 294 -15.85 -1.00 -21.98
CA LEU A 294 -15.85 -1.55 -20.61
C LEU A 294 -16.57 -2.92 -20.55
N PRO A 295 -16.28 -3.78 -19.55
CA PRO A 295 -16.95 -5.06 -19.36
C PRO A 295 -18.48 -4.93 -19.27
N THR A 296 -19.20 -5.89 -19.85
CA THR A 296 -20.65 -5.83 -20.09
C THR A 296 -21.46 -5.46 -18.85
N GLY A 297 -22.25 -4.38 -18.96
CA GLY A 297 -23.10 -3.87 -17.88
C GLY A 297 -22.42 -2.83 -16.97
N SER A 298 -21.20 -2.40 -17.30
CA SER A 298 -20.62 -1.19 -16.72
C SER A 298 -21.49 0.05 -17.02
N ASN A 299 -21.40 1.05 -16.16
CA ASN A 299 -22.04 2.35 -16.31
C ASN A 299 -21.13 3.42 -15.69
N TYR A 300 -20.22 3.97 -16.51
CA TYR A 300 -19.27 5.01 -16.13
C TYR A 300 -19.75 6.40 -16.56
N PHE A 301 -19.58 7.41 -15.70
CA PHE A 301 -19.73 8.81 -16.03
C PHE A 301 -18.78 9.69 -15.20
N VAL A 302 -18.41 10.84 -15.77
CA VAL A 302 -17.70 11.91 -15.07
C VAL A 302 -18.71 12.71 -14.23
N GLU A 303 -18.31 13.10 -13.02
CA GLU A 303 -19.00 14.09 -12.20
C GLU A 303 -18.22 15.40 -12.21
N ILE A 304 -18.91 16.53 -12.23
CA ILE A 304 -18.31 17.86 -12.36
C ILE A 304 -18.71 18.74 -11.17
N GLY A 305 -17.72 19.31 -10.50
CA GLY A 305 -17.88 20.38 -9.51
C GLY A 305 -17.87 21.74 -10.20
N HIS A 306 -18.92 22.54 -9.99
CA HIS A 306 -19.11 23.82 -10.69
C HIS A 306 -18.99 25.05 -9.80
N ASN A 307 -18.40 26.11 -10.34
CA ASN A 307 -18.16 27.41 -9.71
C ASN A 307 -18.89 28.53 -10.46
N GLY A 308 -20.09 28.89 -9.99
CA GLY A 308 -20.96 29.84 -10.70
C GLY A 308 -20.39 31.25 -10.90
N ASN A 309 -19.40 31.68 -10.11
CA ASN A 309 -18.76 32.98 -10.32
C ASN A 309 -17.93 32.99 -11.62
N GLY A 310 -17.31 31.87 -12.01
CA GLY A 310 -16.49 31.78 -13.24
C GLY A 310 -17.31 31.83 -14.53
N ASP A 311 -18.61 31.59 -14.48
CA ASP A 311 -19.56 31.94 -15.54
C ASP A 311 -19.79 33.47 -15.54
N ILE A 312 -20.24 34.02 -14.41
CA ILE A 312 -20.60 35.43 -14.29
C ILE A 312 -19.43 36.37 -14.61
N ASP A 313 -18.22 36.02 -14.21
CA ASP A 313 -16.98 36.74 -14.54
C ASP A 313 -16.79 36.81 -16.06
N ASN A 314 -16.72 35.64 -16.72
CA ASN A 314 -16.61 35.53 -18.18
C ASN A 314 -17.76 36.22 -18.94
N ALA A 315 -18.97 36.24 -18.36
CA ALA A 315 -20.13 36.94 -18.90
C ALA A 315 -20.04 38.47 -18.74
N THR A 316 -19.53 38.97 -17.61
CA THR A 316 -19.43 40.41 -17.32
C THR A 316 -18.27 41.10 -18.04
N ASP A 317 -17.16 40.39 -18.24
CA ASP A 317 -15.97 40.87 -18.95
C ASP A 317 -16.23 41.10 -20.46
N GLN A 318 -17.25 40.43 -21.02
CA GLN A 318 -17.71 40.67 -22.38
C GLN A 318 -18.41 42.04 -22.52
N THR A 319 -18.22 42.70 -23.67
CA THR A 319 -18.89 43.97 -24.02
C THR A 319 -20.42 43.93 -23.90
N ALA A 320 -21.04 42.75 -24.02
CA ALA A 320 -22.48 42.56 -23.78
C ALA A 320 -22.83 42.59 -22.28
N GLY A 321 -21.99 42.00 -21.42
CA GLY A 321 -22.17 41.91 -19.97
C GLY A 321 -22.38 43.26 -19.32
N GLN A 322 -21.64 44.27 -19.78
CA GLN A 322 -21.78 45.70 -19.41
C GLN A 322 -23.22 46.27 -19.53
N THR A 323 -24.12 45.59 -20.24
CA THR A 323 -25.54 46.00 -20.40
C THR A 323 -26.57 44.92 -20.06
N VAL A 324 -26.17 43.65 -19.95
CA VAL A 324 -27.05 42.50 -19.73
C VAL A 324 -26.93 41.91 -18.32
N CYS A 325 -25.76 42.05 -17.70
CA CYS A 325 -25.49 41.64 -16.33
C CYS A 325 -25.84 42.75 -15.33
N SER A 326 -26.33 42.35 -14.14
CA SER A 326 -26.72 43.27 -13.07
C SER A 326 -26.47 42.61 -11.69
N PRO A 327 -25.36 42.91 -11.01
CA PRO A 327 -24.33 43.89 -11.38
C PRO A 327 -23.55 43.54 -12.66
N ALA A 328 -22.87 44.53 -13.22
CA ALA A 328 -22.05 44.40 -14.44
C ALA A 328 -20.59 44.00 -14.14
N TYR A 329 -20.41 43.21 -13.08
CA TYR A 329 -19.17 42.63 -12.56
C TYR A 329 -19.54 41.38 -11.74
N ALA A 330 -18.59 40.47 -11.55
CA ALA A 330 -18.73 39.27 -10.72
C ALA A 330 -18.43 39.54 -9.23
N VAL A 331 -18.38 38.50 -8.39
CA VAL A 331 -17.78 38.62 -7.05
C VAL A 331 -16.26 38.63 -7.22
N ASP A 332 -15.59 39.64 -6.65
CA ASP A 332 -14.14 39.82 -6.68
C ASP A 332 -13.66 40.26 -5.29
N TYR A 333 -12.51 39.74 -4.87
CA TYR A 333 -11.81 40.04 -3.62
C TYR A 333 -10.33 39.68 -3.74
N THR A 334 -9.47 40.32 -2.95
CA THR A 334 -8.07 39.90 -2.82
C THR A 334 -7.99 38.70 -1.87
N SER A 335 -7.72 37.51 -2.40
CA SER A 335 -7.51 36.31 -1.59
C SER A 335 -6.43 36.54 -0.51
N PRO A 336 -6.66 36.12 0.74
CA PRO A 336 -5.62 36.10 1.76
C PRO A 336 -4.55 35.05 1.40
N PRO A 337 -3.34 35.13 1.98
CA PRO A 337 -2.39 34.03 1.91
C PRO A 337 -2.96 32.78 2.59
N ASP A 338 -2.77 31.64 1.95
CA ASP A 338 -3.23 30.32 2.36
C ASP A 338 -2.87 30.04 3.83
N THR A 339 -3.78 29.39 4.57
CA THR A 339 -3.47 28.96 5.93
C THR A 339 -2.51 27.77 5.94
N ALA A 340 -1.88 27.51 7.08
CA ALA A 340 -1.28 26.19 7.30
C ALA A 340 -2.33 25.08 7.06
N LEU A 341 -1.90 23.94 6.52
CA LEU A 341 -2.77 22.79 6.34
C LEU A 341 -3.28 22.30 7.71
N GLU A 342 -4.53 21.85 7.75
CA GLU A 342 -5.24 21.47 8.97
C GLU A 342 -5.42 22.61 10.01
N PHE A 343 -5.33 23.88 9.59
CA PHE A 343 -5.66 25.03 10.43
C PHE A 343 -7.12 24.98 10.91
N GLN A 344 -7.29 24.76 12.21
CA GLN A 344 -8.59 24.83 12.86
C GLN A 344 -8.94 26.28 13.23
N LYS A 345 -10.00 26.83 12.63
CA LYS A 345 -10.37 28.23 12.86
C LYS A 345 -11.02 28.42 14.23
N PRO A 346 -10.60 29.39 15.06
CA PRO A 346 -11.36 29.83 16.22
C PRO A 346 -12.78 30.28 15.81
N LEU A 347 -13.80 29.73 16.48
CA LEU A 347 -15.19 29.98 16.12
C LEU A 347 -15.57 31.46 16.34
N GLY A 348 -16.25 32.06 15.37
CA GLY A 348 -16.63 33.47 15.36
C GLY A 348 -15.51 34.45 14.99
N THR A 349 -14.32 33.98 14.58
CA THR A 349 -13.27 34.85 14.01
C THR A 349 -13.22 34.77 12.47
N GLY A 350 -12.33 35.55 11.87
CA GLY A 350 -12.24 35.77 10.42
C GLY A 350 -12.57 37.23 10.07
N THR A 351 -12.63 37.55 8.79
CA THR A 351 -13.06 38.85 8.25
C THR A 351 -13.78 38.58 6.94
N ASP A 352 -14.93 39.21 6.72
CA ASP A 352 -15.68 39.05 5.47
C ASP A 352 -14.86 39.64 4.30
N LEU A 353 -14.58 38.81 3.29
CA LEU A 353 -13.95 39.16 2.02
C LEU A 353 -15.01 39.63 1.00
N TRP A 354 -16.20 39.00 1.01
CA TRP A 354 -17.29 39.37 0.10
C TRP A 354 -17.83 40.77 0.39
N ALA A 355 -18.01 41.57 -0.67
CA ALA A 355 -18.64 42.88 -0.53
C ALA A 355 -20.09 42.76 0.00
N ALA A 356 -20.41 43.53 1.04
CA ALA A 356 -21.68 43.45 1.78
C ALA A 356 -22.96 43.80 0.97
N GLU A 357 -22.83 44.09 -0.33
CA GLU A 357 -23.95 44.23 -1.28
C GLU A 357 -24.43 42.90 -1.86
N PHE A 358 -23.60 41.85 -1.85
CA PHE A 358 -23.92 40.49 -2.34
C PHE A 358 -24.84 39.73 -1.37
N VAL A 359 -26.01 40.30 -1.06
CA VAL A 359 -27.02 39.70 -0.17
C VAL A 359 -27.89 38.66 -0.90
N ASN A 360 -28.03 38.79 -2.23
CA ASN A 360 -28.78 37.86 -3.08
C ASN A 360 -28.08 37.71 -4.44
N TYR A 361 -28.18 36.53 -5.05
CA TYR A 361 -27.80 36.32 -6.44
C TYR A 361 -28.81 37.03 -7.36
N THR A 362 -28.36 38.01 -8.17
CA THR A 362 -29.25 38.85 -9.01
C THR A 362 -29.01 38.77 -10.51
N TRP A 363 -27.91 38.17 -10.96
CA TRP A 363 -27.64 38.02 -12.39
C TRP A 363 -28.75 37.21 -13.09
N SER A 364 -29.04 37.57 -14.35
CA SER A 364 -30.10 36.93 -15.13
C SER A 364 -29.56 35.75 -15.93
N LEU A 365 -30.42 34.80 -16.32
CA LEU A 365 -30.01 33.72 -17.22
C LEU A 365 -29.43 34.27 -18.54
N ALA A 366 -29.93 35.40 -19.05
CA ALA A 366 -29.40 36.05 -20.24
C ALA A 366 -28.01 36.70 -20.04
N CYS A 367 -27.55 36.87 -18.80
CA CYS A 367 -26.15 37.19 -18.48
C CYS A 367 -25.32 35.91 -18.49
N ALA A 368 -25.72 34.87 -17.75
CA ALA A 368 -25.04 33.58 -17.72
C ALA A 368 -24.88 32.95 -19.12
N GLU A 369 -25.90 33.03 -19.97
CA GLU A 369 -25.85 32.54 -21.36
C GLU A 369 -24.90 33.34 -22.28
N LEU A 370 -24.22 34.39 -21.79
CA LEU A 370 -23.08 35.01 -22.50
C LEU A 370 -21.81 34.15 -22.42
N ASP A 371 -21.59 33.39 -21.35
CA ASP A 371 -20.52 32.38 -21.32
C ASP A 371 -20.92 31.18 -22.20
N PRO A 372 -20.14 30.84 -23.25
CA PRO A 372 -20.41 29.67 -24.07
C PRO A 372 -20.43 28.36 -23.27
N VAL A 373 -19.67 28.28 -22.17
CA VAL A 373 -19.59 27.08 -21.32
C VAL A 373 -20.86 26.91 -20.49
N ALA A 374 -21.31 27.94 -19.78
CA ALA A 374 -22.60 27.95 -19.09
C ALA A 374 -23.79 27.71 -20.04
N SER A 375 -23.79 28.36 -21.21
CA SER A 375 -24.82 28.12 -22.24
C SER A 375 -24.81 26.67 -22.75
N TRP A 376 -23.64 26.03 -22.88
CA TRP A 376 -23.54 24.61 -23.23
C TRP A 376 -24.13 23.71 -22.13
N PHE A 377 -23.83 23.97 -20.85
CA PHE A 377 -24.37 23.19 -19.74
C PHE A 377 -25.88 23.36 -19.58
N ASN A 378 -26.42 24.57 -19.80
CA ASN A 378 -27.87 24.81 -19.82
C ASN A 378 -28.60 23.98 -20.89
N GLN A 379 -27.97 23.81 -22.06
CA GLN A 379 -28.49 23.00 -23.16
C GLN A 379 -28.28 21.49 -22.96
N ASN A 380 -27.31 21.08 -22.13
CA ASN A 380 -26.86 19.69 -21.99
C ASN A 380 -26.81 19.15 -20.53
N PRO A 381 -27.80 19.42 -19.64
CA PRO A 381 -27.64 19.28 -18.18
C PRO A 381 -27.60 17.84 -17.63
N ASN A 382 -27.68 16.80 -18.48
CA ASN A 382 -27.70 15.38 -18.08
C ASN A 382 -26.54 14.56 -18.67
N ILE A 383 -25.61 15.19 -19.40
CA ILE A 383 -24.48 14.49 -20.03
C ILE A 383 -23.50 13.96 -18.96
N PHE A 384 -23.15 14.81 -18.00
CA PHE A 384 -22.30 14.50 -16.85
C PHE A 384 -23.15 14.44 -15.57
N ALA A 385 -22.58 13.92 -14.48
CA ALA A 385 -23.10 14.21 -13.14
C ALA A 385 -22.61 15.59 -12.68
N ALA A 386 -23.34 16.23 -11.77
CA ALA A 386 -23.04 17.60 -11.34
C ALA A 386 -23.21 17.79 -9.84
N VAL A 387 -22.28 18.55 -9.25
CA VAL A 387 -22.24 18.90 -7.82
C VAL A 387 -21.75 20.35 -7.67
N SER A 388 -22.04 20.99 -6.55
CA SER A 388 -21.52 22.33 -6.25
C SER A 388 -20.05 22.25 -5.82
N HIS A 389 -19.24 23.20 -6.27
CA HIS A 389 -17.86 23.39 -5.81
C HIS A 389 -17.65 24.75 -5.13
N THR A 390 -18.69 25.27 -4.46
CA THR A 390 -18.85 26.70 -4.07
C THR A 390 -19.00 27.64 -5.27
N PHE A 391 -19.33 28.92 -5.05
CA PHE A 391 -19.60 29.90 -6.10
C PHE A 391 -18.31 30.52 -6.66
N SER A 392 -17.47 31.14 -5.84
CA SER A 392 -16.24 31.84 -6.24
C SER A 392 -14.93 31.11 -5.94
N HIS A 393 -14.98 29.96 -5.25
CA HIS A 393 -13.79 29.21 -4.82
C HIS A 393 -12.95 30.00 -3.79
N GLU A 394 -13.60 30.62 -2.81
CA GLU A 394 -12.93 31.17 -1.63
C GLU A 394 -12.29 30.07 -0.76
N GLU A 395 -11.09 30.32 -0.23
CA GLU A 395 -10.45 29.44 0.76
C GLU A 395 -11.19 29.46 2.11
N LEU A 396 -11.98 28.44 2.38
CA LEU A 396 -12.86 28.39 3.56
C LEU A 396 -12.14 28.04 4.87
N ASN A 397 -10.80 27.95 4.90
CA ASN A 397 -10.03 27.64 6.12
C ASN A 397 -10.16 28.72 7.20
N ASN A 398 -10.13 30.01 6.83
CA ASN A 398 -10.25 31.13 7.77
C ASN A 398 -11.48 32.04 7.51
N ALA A 399 -12.30 31.67 6.52
CA ALA A 399 -13.53 32.37 6.15
C ALA A 399 -14.54 32.50 7.31
N THR A 400 -15.40 33.50 7.25
CA THR A 400 -16.48 33.71 8.24
C THR A 400 -17.67 32.79 7.96
N TYR A 401 -18.64 32.75 8.88
CA TYR A 401 -19.94 32.14 8.59
C TYR A 401 -20.63 32.83 7.40
N HIS A 402 -20.49 34.15 7.27
CA HIS A 402 -21.19 34.92 6.23
C HIS A 402 -20.75 34.47 4.85
N ASP A 403 -19.45 34.45 4.59
CA ASP A 403 -18.94 34.18 3.24
C ASP A 403 -19.10 32.70 2.88
N ALA A 404 -18.90 31.78 3.84
CA ALA A 404 -19.23 30.37 3.64
C ALA A 404 -20.73 30.11 3.41
N ASP A 405 -21.64 30.95 3.92
CA ASP A 405 -23.08 30.90 3.59
C ASP A 405 -23.35 31.44 2.19
N ARG A 406 -22.67 32.51 1.77
CA ARG A 406 -22.75 33.08 0.41
C ARG A 406 -22.27 32.11 -0.65
N GLU A 407 -21.12 31.50 -0.42
CA GLU A 407 -20.49 30.54 -1.33
C GLU A 407 -21.42 29.36 -1.68
N ILE A 408 -22.22 28.90 -0.73
CA ILE A 408 -23.22 27.86 -0.98
C ILE A 408 -24.51 28.45 -1.55
N TYR A 409 -25.05 29.50 -0.95
CA TYR A 409 -26.33 30.11 -1.36
C TYR A 409 -26.32 30.61 -2.81
N PHE A 410 -25.26 31.30 -3.23
CA PHE A 410 -25.11 31.83 -4.58
C PHE A 410 -24.96 30.70 -5.60
N ASN A 411 -24.14 29.68 -5.31
CA ASN A 411 -23.96 28.57 -6.24
C ASN A 411 -25.22 27.72 -6.37
N ILE A 412 -25.98 27.52 -5.28
CA ILE A 412 -27.30 26.89 -5.32
C ILE A 412 -28.30 27.69 -6.17
N ALA A 413 -28.25 29.03 -6.13
CA ALA A 413 -29.12 29.88 -6.95
C ALA A 413 -28.74 29.82 -8.44
N TRP A 414 -27.44 29.88 -8.75
CA TRP A 414 -26.89 29.78 -10.10
C TRP A 414 -27.13 28.39 -10.73
N LEU A 415 -26.85 27.29 -10.03
CA LEU A 415 -27.12 25.91 -10.48
C LEU A 415 -28.61 25.69 -10.82
N LYS A 416 -29.52 26.39 -10.14
CA LYS A 416 -30.96 26.40 -10.44
C LYS A 416 -31.30 27.27 -11.64
N GLN A 417 -30.60 28.38 -11.85
CA GLN A 417 -30.79 29.26 -13.00
C GLN A 417 -30.33 28.59 -14.30
N ILE A 418 -29.10 28.04 -14.33
CA ILE A 418 -28.58 27.33 -15.51
C ILE A 418 -29.14 25.92 -15.67
N GLY A 419 -29.93 25.42 -14.71
CA GLY A 419 -30.74 24.21 -14.85
C GLY A 419 -30.11 22.89 -14.38
N LEU A 420 -28.80 22.86 -14.11
CA LEU A 420 -28.08 21.67 -13.62
C LEU A 420 -28.70 21.08 -12.34
N TRP A 421 -29.25 21.92 -11.45
CA TRP A 421 -29.94 21.47 -10.23
C TRP A 421 -31.10 20.47 -10.49
N TYR A 422 -31.68 20.50 -11.69
CA TYR A 422 -32.81 19.65 -12.09
C TYR A 422 -32.40 18.45 -12.95
N GLY A 423 -31.08 18.22 -13.13
CA GLY A 423 -30.55 17.08 -13.87
C GLY A 423 -30.75 15.74 -13.16
N ASP A 424 -30.77 14.64 -13.92
CA ASP A 424 -31.00 13.29 -13.41
C ASP A 424 -29.84 12.73 -12.55
N LYS A 425 -28.66 13.36 -12.65
CA LYS A 425 -27.43 13.02 -11.91
C LYS A 425 -26.89 14.18 -11.05
N PHE A 426 -27.77 15.07 -10.58
CA PHE A 426 -27.36 16.15 -9.67
C PHE A 426 -27.25 15.67 -8.21
N SER A 427 -26.30 16.23 -7.46
CA SER A 427 -26.04 15.93 -6.03
C SER A 427 -26.40 17.14 -5.13
N PRO A 428 -27.68 17.30 -4.72
CA PRO A 428 -28.16 18.47 -3.98
C PRO A 428 -27.83 18.51 -2.48
N ASN A 429 -27.24 17.46 -1.89
CA ASN A 429 -26.86 17.42 -0.47
C ASN A 429 -25.33 17.41 -0.29
N GLY A 430 -24.56 17.63 -1.36
CA GLY A 430 -23.11 17.48 -1.38
C GLY A 430 -22.41 18.68 -2.01
N ILE A 431 -21.20 18.95 -1.53
CA ILE A 431 -20.25 19.84 -2.22
C ILE A 431 -18.88 19.18 -2.33
N ILE A 432 -18.12 19.59 -3.32
CA ILE A 432 -16.66 19.47 -3.27
C ILE A 432 -16.16 20.77 -2.60
N PRO A 433 -15.48 20.75 -1.44
CA PRO A 433 -14.96 21.97 -0.84
C PRO A 433 -13.83 22.56 -1.69
N PRO A 434 -13.73 23.90 -1.84
CA PRO A 434 -12.73 24.55 -2.68
C PRO A 434 -11.34 24.27 -2.11
N ALA A 435 -10.42 23.75 -2.94
CA ALA A 435 -9.11 23.20 -2.54
C ALA A 435 -9.12 22.27 -1.29
N ILE A 436 -10.25 21.61 -0.98
CA ILE A 436 -10.45 20.81 0.25
C ILE A 436 -10.19 21.64 1.53
N THR A 437 -10.62 22.90 1.50
CA THR A 437 -10.55 23.86 2.63
C THR A 437 -11.83 23.85 3.49
N GLY A 438 -11.78 24.50 4.65
CA GLY A 438 -12.92 24.67 5.56
C GLY A 438 -13.29 23.45 6.40
N LEU A 439 -12.67 22.28 6.16
CA LEU A 439 -12.92 21.05 6.91
C LEU A 439 -12.50 21.11 8.39
N HIS A 440 -11.80 22.17 8.82
CA HIS A 440 -11.51 22.48 10.23
C HIS A 440 -12.04 23.86 10.65
N ASN A 441 -12.94 24.45 9.86
CA ASN A 441 -13.63 25.70 10.17
C ASN A 441 -15.10 25.40 10.53
N GLY A 442 -15.39 25.32 11.83
CA GLY A 442 -16.73 24.99 12.32
C GLY A 442 -17.82 25.99 11.90
N ASP A 443 -17.48 27.25 11.61
CA ASP A 443 -18.44 28.22 11.07
C ASP A 443 -18.79 27.92 9.61
N ALA A 444 -17.80 27.52 8.80
CA ALA A 444 -18.02 27.14 7.40
C ALA A 444 -18.79 25.82 7.28
N ILE A 445 -18.39 24.79 8.03
CA ILE A 445 -19.14 23.53 8.13
C ILE A 445 -20.58 23.79 8.55
N ARG A 446 -20.80 24.66 9.55
CA ARG A 446 -22.15 25.04 9.96
C ARG A 446 -22.90 25.70 8.81
N ALA A 447 -22.33 26.70 8.12
CA ALA A 447 -22.97 27.37 6.99
C ALA A 447 -23.37 26.41 5.86
N TRP A 448 -22.53 25.40 5.57
CA TRP A 448 -22.86 24.33 4.64
C TRP A 448 -24.08 23.52 5.13
N THR A 449 -24.12 23.13 6.41
CA THR A 449 -25.25 22.36 6.98
C THR A 449 -26.54 23.18 7.10
N ASP A 450 -26.45 24.47 7.41
CA ASP A 450 -27.60 25.39 7.44
C ASP A 450 -28.19 25.61 6.03
N ASN A 451 -27.38 25.47 4.97
CA ASN A 451 -27.81 25.39 3.57
C ASN A 451 -28.24 23.99 3.10
N GLY A 452 -28.18 22.97 3.97
CA GLY A 452 -28.67 21.61 3.71
C GLY A 452 -27.64 20.61 3.20
N ILE A 453 -26.36 20.99 3.10
CA ILE A 453 -25.25 20.10 2.75
C ILE A 453 -24.98 19.12 3.90
N LYS A 454 -24.64 17.88 3.54
CA LYS A 454 -24.40 16.74 4.45
C LYS A 454 -23.13 15.98 4.09
N PHE A 455 -22.81 15.97 2.81
CA PHE A 455 -21.67 15.27 2.23
C PHE A 455 -20.64 16.27 1.73
N VAL A 456 -19.38 15.96 1.99
CA VAL A 456 -18.23 16.58 1.33
C VAL A 456 -17.23 15.50 0.96
N VAL A 457 -16.33 15.80 0.04
CA VAL A 457 -15.09 15.01 -0.12
C VAL A 457 -13.96 15.64 0.68
N GLY A 458 -13.13 14.80 1.27
CA GLY A 458 -11.83 15.18 1.82
C GLY A 458 -10.71 14.95 0.79
N ASP A 459 -9.51 14.69 1.31
CA ASP A 459 -8.36 14.25 0.52
C ASP A 459 -7.63 13.13 1.26
N ASN A 460 -7.36 12.02 0.57
CA ASN A 460 -6.67 10.88 1.13
C ASN A 460 -5.16 11.07 1.33
N THR A 461 -4.53 12.14 0.83
CA THR A 461 -3.13 12.46 1.21
C THR A 461 -3.03 13.01 2.64
N ARG A 462 -4.13 13.56 3.18
CA ARG A 462 -4.24 14.17 4.51
C ARG A 462 -4.85 13.18 5.51
N PRO A 463 -4.07 12.55 6.40
CA PRO A 463 -4.58 11.46 7.25
C PRO A 463 -5.73 11.89 8.16
N VAL A 464 -5.73 13.14 8.64
CA VAL A 464 -6.78 13.69 9.52
C VAL A 464 -8.16 13.79 8.87
N LEU A 465 -8.24 13.73 7.54
CA LEU A 465 -9.51 13.73 6.79
C LEU A 465 -10.08 12.32 6.56
N ARG A 466 -9.41 11.27 7.07
CA ARG A 466 -9.75 9.86 6.86
C ARG A 466 -10.25 9.20 8.14
N ASN A 467 -11.01 8.12 8.00
CA ASN A 467 -11.43 7.31 9.14
C ASN A 467 -10.27 6.44 9.64
N GLN A 468 -9.83 6.66 10.89
CA GLN A 468 -8.69 5.93 11.48
C GLN A 468 -9.00 4.48 11.89
N GLN A 469 -10.28 4.09 11.95
CA GLN A 469 -10.70 2.75 12.41
C GLN A 469 -10.96 1.76 11.28
N ASN A 470 -11.43 2.25 10.12
CA ASN A 470 -11.75 1.41 8.97
C ASN A 470 -11.66 2.23 7.67
N THR A 471 -10.80 1.81 6.75
CA THR A 471 -10.53 2.51 5.48
C THR A 471 -11.69 2.44 4.47
N PHE A 472 -12.78 1.73 4.79
CA PHE A 472 -14.02 1.68 4.01
C PHE A 472 -15.15 2.52 4.63
N TYR A 473 -14.86 3.33 5.66
CA TYR A 473 -15.80 4.26 6.28
C TYR A 473 -15.46 5.72 5.92
N PRO A 474 -16.46 6.63 5.92
CA PRO A 474 -16.19 8.06 5.87
C PRO A 474 -15.64 8.54 7.23
N LEU A 475 -14.99 9.70 7.25
CA LEU A 475 -14.82 10.46 8.48
C LEU A 475 -16.13 11.19 8.78
N ILE A 476 -16.56 11.19 10.04
CA ILE A 476 -17.67 12.04 10.50
C ILE A 476 -17.06 13.14 11.34
N SER A 477 -17.29 14.39 10.94
CA SER A 477 -16.74 15.56 11.63
C SER A 477 -17.17 15.65 13.09
N THR A 478 -16.30 16.19 13.94
CA THR A 478 -16.53 16.39 15.38
C THR A 478 -16.31 17.86 15.79
N VAL A 479 -16.86 18.25 16.95
CA VAL A 479 -16.62 19.59 17.52
C VAL A 479 -15.15 19.76 17.92
N ALA A 480 -14.47 18.69 18.34
CA ALA A 480 -13.08 18.75 18.78
C ALA A 480 -12.13 18.95 17.59
N ASP A 481 -12.27 18.13 16.54
CA ASP A 481 -11.31 18.07 15.44
C ASP A 481 -11.64 19.09 14.33
N ASN A 482 -12.93 19.36 14.10
CA ASN A 482 -13.40 20.16 12.97
C ASN A 482 -14.12 21.46 13.38
N GLY A 483 -14.37 21.67 14.69
CA GLY A 483 -15.13 22.81 15.23
C GLY A 483 -16.65 22.68 15.10
N TYR A 484 -17.16 21.74 14.31
CA TYR A 484 -18.59 21.42 14.17
C TYR A 484 -18.77 19.95 13.79
N ALA A 485 -19.89 19.33 14.21
CA ALA A 485 -20.08 17.88 14.11
C ALA A 485 -21.20 17.45 13.15
N GLY A 486 -21.04 16.28 12.56
CA GLY A 486 -22.09 15.56 11.81
C GLY A 486 -22.09 15.72 10.29
N LEU A 487 -21.22 16.58 9.73
CA LEU A 487 -20.88 16.54 8.31
C LEU A 487 -20.12 15.24 7.99
N THR A 488 -20.48 14.58 6.89
CA THR A 488 -19.85 13.35 6.40
C THR A 488 -18.76 13.67 5.38
N ILE A 489 -17.51 13.35 5.70
CA ILE A 489 -16.33 13.56 4.88
C ILE A 489 -15.99 12.24 4.17
N ILE A 490 -16.20 12.22 2.85
CA ILE A 490 -15.97 11.09 1.96
C ILE A 490 -14.47 11.06 1.59
N PRO A 491 -13.77 9.92 1.73
CA PRO A 491 -12.38 9.81 1.30
C PRO A 491 -12.28 9.88 -0.24
N ARG A 492 -11.32 10.66 -0.75
CA ARG A 492 -11.09 10.90 -2.20
C ARG A 492 -9.60 10.81 -2.52
N TRP A 493 -9.23 10.09 -3.57
CA TRP A 493 -7.84 9.95 -4.01
C TRP A 493 -7.40 11.15 -4.88
N ALA A 494 -6.30 11.80 -4.49
CA ALA A 494 -5.49 12.58 -5.40
C ALA A 494 -4.82 11.68 -6.46
N THR A 495 -4.41 12.24 -7.59
CA THR A 495 -3.73 11.50 -8.67
C THR A 495 -2.50 12.26 -9.16
N THR A 496 -1.63 11.62 -9.94
CA THR A 496 -0.48 12.26 -10.61
C THR A 496 -0.88 13.07 -11.86
N ILE A 497 -2.16 13.40 -12.00
CA ILE A 497 -2.72 14.36 -12.95
C ILE A 497 -3.10 15.61 -12.15
N TYR A 498 -2.23 16.61 -12.14
CA TYR A 498 -2.33 17.77 -11.25
C TYR A 498 -3.36 18.81 -11.73
N TYR A 499 -3.88 19.62 -10.81
CA TYR A 499 -5.00 20.55 -11.02
C TYR A 499 -4.71 21.62 -12.09
N ASN A 500 -3.52 22.20 -11.96
CA ASN A 500 -2.82 23.20 -12.74
C ASN A 500 -2.15 22.65 -14.02
N CYS A 501 -2.58 21.49 -14.55
CA CYS A 501 -2.03 20.90 -15.77
C CYS A 501 -3.07 20.46 -16.80
N ASP A 502 -2.82 20.83 -18.05
CA ASP A 502 -3.66 20.57 -19.22
C ASP A 502 -3.01 19.65 -20.26
N THR A 503 -1.73 19.34 -20.10
CA THR A 503 -0.87 18.67 -21.08
C THR A 503 0.01 17.59 -20.46
N GLN A 504 0.42 16.63 -21.30
CA GLN A 504 1.25 15.48 -20.93
C GLN A 504 2.63 15.91 -20.40
N GLU A 505 3.21 16.96 -21.00
CA GLU A 505 4.49 17.54 -20.58
C GLU A 505 4.36 18.23 -19.21
N CYS A 506 3.33 19.05 -19.00
CA CYS A 506 3.06 19.74 -17.73
C CYS A 506 3.01 18.77 -16.55
N THR A 507 2.12 17.78 -16.60
CA THR A 507 1.90 16.87 -15.46
C THR A 507 3.10 15.95 -15.21
N THR A 508 3.94 15.71 -16.24
CA THR A 508 5.22 15.01 -16.10
C THR A 508 6.27 15.89 -15.44
N GLN A 509 6.37 17.16 -15.84
CA GLN A 509 7.34 18.10 -15.30
C GLN A 509 7.06 18.42 -13.83
N GLU A 510 5.79 18.58 -13.45
CA GLU A 510 5.40 18.78 -12.05
C GLU A 510 5.72 17.54 -11.20
N TRP A 511 5.36 16.33 -11.66
CA TRP A 511 5.72 15.07 -10.98
C TRP A 511 7.23 14.89 -10.74
N ILE A 512 8.07 15.33 -11.68
CA ILE A 512 9.54 15.31 -11.54
C ILE A 512 10.06 16.41 -10.59
N THR A 513 9.30 17.50 -10.38
CA THR A 513 9.74 18.67 -9.60
C THR A 513 9.24 18.65 -8.16
N THR A 514 7.99 18.22 -7.93
CA THR A 514 7.31 18.25 -6.61
C THR A 514 7.35 16.90 -5.88
N SER A 515 7.56 15.81 -6.62
CA SER A 515 7.55 14.43 -6.12
C SER A 515 8.87 13.73 -6.45
N ALA A 516 9.04 12.47 -6.01
CA ALA A 516 10.17 11.62 -6.40
C ALA A 516 10.05 11.09 -7.86
N GLY A 517 9.42 11.86 -8.76
CA GLY A 517 9.15 11.46 -10.14
C GLY A 517 10.41 11.37 -11.00
N SER A 518 10.43 10.41 -11.93
CA SER A 518 11.59 10.18 -12.80
C SER A 518 11.21 9.48 -14.10
N GLY A 519 11.83 9.89 -15.20
CA GLY A 519 11.56 9.36 -16.55
C GLY A 519 10.70 10.29 -17.38
N ASN A 520 9.62 9.77 -17.97
CA ASN A 520 8.73 10.51 -18.86
C ASN A 520 7.25 10.21 -18.57
N PHE A 521 6.33 10.76 -19.37
CA PHE A 521 4.89 10.54 -19.21
C PHE A 521 4.50 9.06 -19.25
N THR A 522 5.19 8.22 -20.02
CA THR A 522 4.98 6.76 -19.99
C THR A 522 5.36 6.15 -18.65
N THR A 523 6.41 6.64 -17.97
CA THR A 523 6.75 6.21 -16.61
C THR A 523 5.67 6.67 -15.60
N LEU A 524 5.22 7.92 -15.68
CA LEU A 524 4.13 8.46 -14.86
C LEU A 524 2.84 7.64 -15.04
N LEU A 525 2.47 7.29 -16.27
CA LEU A 525 1.30 6.44 -16.53
C LEU A 525 1.48 4.98 -16.04
N ASN A 526 2.71 4.46 -15.99
CA ASN A 526 2.97 3.14 -15.40
C ASN A 526 2.77 3.16 -13.88
N ASP A 527 3.22 4.21 -13.19
CA ASP A 527 2.94 4.43 -11.77
C ASP A 527 1.43 4.61 -11.53
N ALA A 528 0.80 5.56 -12.23
CA ALA A 528 -0.63 5.84 -12.12
C ALA A 528 -1.49 4.59 -12.36
N ARG A 529 -1.14 3.74 -13.34
CA ARG A 529 -1.78 2.44 -13.56
C ARG A 529 -1.67 1.55 -12.33
N THR A 530 -0.45 1.34 -11.83
CA THR A 530 -0.17 0.39 -10.74
C THR A 530 -0.78 0.87 -9.42
N THR A 531 -0.62 2.15 -9.09
CA THR A 531 -1.14 2.77 -7.86
C THR A 531 -2.67 2.82 -7.82
N ASN A 532 -3.34 3.25 -8.88
CA ASN A 532 -4.80 3.44 -8.84
C ASN A 532 -5.59 2.14 -9.11
N SER A 533 -5.08 1.25 -9.97
CA SER A 533 -5.71 -0.08 -10.11
C SER A 533 -5.60 -0.93 -8.85
N ARG A 534 -4.59 -0.70 -8.00
CA ARG A 534 -4.47 -1.30 -6.67
C ARG A 534 -5.65 -0.95 -5.76
N TYR A 535 -6.03 0.33 -5.66
CA TYR A 535 -7.18 0.75 -4.83
C TYR A 535 -8.48 0.08 -5.28
N LEU A 536 -8.71 0.04 -6.59
CA LEU A 536 -9.88 -0.60 -7.19
C LEU A 536 -9.88 -2.13 -6.98
N LEU A 537 -8.72 -2.80 -7.03
CA LEU A 537 -8.60 -4.21 -6.64
C LEU A 537 -8.83 -4.42 -5.14
N GLY A 538 -8.38 -3.49 -4.29
CA GLY A 538 -8.74 -3.42 -2.87
C GLY A 538 -10.24 -3.17 -2.60
N LEU A 539 -11.04 -2.90 -3.65
CA LEU A 539 -12.46 -2.55 -3.61
C LEU A 539 -12.76 -1.23 -2.89
N HIS A 540 -11.80 -0.30 -2.87
CA HIS A 540 -12.02 1.06 -2.40
C HIS A 540 -13.03 1.78 -3.29
N PRO A 541 -14.13 2.33 -2.74
CA PRO A 541 -15.18 3.01 -3.48
C PRO A 541 -14.95 4.53 -3.60
N ASP A 542 -13.92 5.04 -2.91
CA ASP A 542 -13.38 6.40 -2.89
C ASP A 542 -13.36 7.04 -4.31
N PRO A 543 -13.87 8.27 -4.51
CA PRO A 543 -13.71 9.00 -5.77
C PRO A 543 -12.25 9.38 -6.07
N TYR A 544 -12.00 9.84 -7.28
CA TYR A 544 -10.71 10.36 -7.77
C TYR A 544 -10.83 11.83 -8.17
N MET A 545 -9.83 12.63 -7.82
CA MET A 545 -9.75 14.07 -8.03
C MET A 545 -9.07 14.43 -9.35
N PHE A 546 -9.73 15.28 -10.14
CA PHE A 546 -9.28 15.97 -11.36
C PHE A 546 -9.87 17.39 -11.36
N HIS A 547 -9.41 18.26 -12.26
CA HIS A 547 -9.84 19.67 -12.36
C HIS A 547 -10.05 20.05 -13.84
N GLN A 548 -10.71 21.18 -14.12
CA GLN A 548 -11.17 21.55 -15.47
C GLN A 548 -10.07 21.52 -16.55
N ALA A 549 -8.83 21.90 -16.22
CA ALA A 549 -7.68 21.86 -17.13
C ALA A 549 -7.38 20.45 -17.64
N ASN A 550 -7.61 19.41 -16.84
CA ASN A 550 -7.37 18.01 -17.20
C ASN A 550 -8.31 17.49 -18.30
N LEU A 551 -9.30 18.29 -18.73
CA LEU A 551 -10.24 17.98 -19.81
C LEU A 551 -9.81 18.49 -21.20
N ARG A 552 -8.72 19.26 -21.33
CA ARG A 552 -8.26 19.83 -22.62
C ARG A 552 -8.02 18.75 -23.68
N THR A 553 -8.66 18.86 -24.86
CA THR A 553 -8.60 17.84 -25.93
C THR A 553 -8.70 18.45 -27.33
N GLY A 554 -8.08 17.79 -28.32
CA GLY A 554 -8.18 18.16 -29.74
C GLY A 554 -7.17 19.21 -30.21
N ASP A 555 -6.48 19.86 -29.28
CA ASP A 555 -5.32 20.73 -29.54
C ASP A 555 -4.09 20.38 -28.67
N VAL A 556 -4.11 19.19 -28.06
CA VAL A 556 -2.99 18.57 -27.32
C VAL A 556 -2.28 17.52 -28.18
N ASP A 557 -1.14 17.00 -27.71
CA ASP A 557 -0.39 15.95 -28.41
C ASP A 557 -1.18 14.65 -28.61
N THR A 558 -0.90 13.97 -29.73
CA THR A 558 -1.50 12.67 -30.05
C THR A 558 -0.82 11.54 -29.27
N ILE A 559 -1.61 10.76 -28.54
CA ILE A 559 -1.17 9.58 -27.78
C ILE A 559 -1.99 8.35 -28.19
N THR A 560 -1.42 7.16 -27.97
CA THR A 560 -2.11 5.87 -28.10
C THR A 560 -2.16 5.16 -26.75
N VAL A 561 -3.36 4.95 -26.21
CA VAL A 561 -3.59 4.22 -24.96
C VAL A 561 -4.31 2.91 -25.30
N GLY A 562 -3.51 1.86 -25.53
CA GLY A 562 -3.96 0.54 -25.94
C GLY A 562 -4.74 0.55 -27.26
N SER A 563 -6.08 0.44 -27.19
CA SER A 563 -6.96 0.44 -28.36
C SER A 563 -7.38 1.83 -28.87
N VAL A 564 -7.12 2.90 -28.11
CA VAL A 564 -7.54 4.27 -28.45
C VAL A 564 -6.32 5.09 -28.89
N SER A 565 -6.47 5.92 -29.92
CA SER A 565 -5.42 6.84 -30.39
C SER A 565 -6.03 8.18 -30.79
N GLY A 566 -5.43 9.28 -30.37
CA GLY A 566 -5.92 10.64 -30.64
C GLY A 566 -5.33 11.71 -29.72
N GLN A 567 -5.83 12.94 -29.85
CA GLN A 567 -5.47 14.10 -29.02
C GLN A 567 -6.30 14.11 -27.73
N LEU A 568 -6.04 13.11 -26.89
CA LEU A 568 -6.80 12.81 -25.68
C LEU A 568 -6.43 13.74 -24.51
N ALA A 569 -7.44 14.12 -23.72
CA ALA A 569 -7.26 14.82 -22.46
C ALA A 569 -6.64 13.94 -21.38
N LEU A 570 -6.02 14.56 -20.36
CA LEU A 570 -5.34 13.84 -19.28
C LEU A 570 -6.27 12.88 -18.53
N ILE A 571 -7.52 13.28 -18.25
CA ILE A 571 -8.51 12.38 -17.63
C ILE A 571 -8.82 11.16 -18.51
N GLN A 572 -8.88 11.34 -19.84
CA GLN A 572 -9.17 10.25 -20.78
C GLN A 572 -8.01 9.26 -20.76
N ILE A 573 -6.77 9.75 -20.85
CA ILE A 573 -5.55 8.94 -20.81
C ILE A 573 -5.47 8.11 -19.52
N TRP A 574 -5.75 8.73 -18.37
CA TRP A 574 -5.73 8.08 -17.06
C TRP A 574 -6.82 7.01 -16.93
N VAL A 575 -8.08 7.34 -17.29
CA VAL A 575 -9.22 6.41 -17.19
C VAL A 575 -9.05 5.23 -18.16
N GLU A 576 -8.62 5.48 -19.40
CA GLU A 576 -8.28 4.41 -20.35
C GLU A 576 -7.20 3.48 -19.78
N THR A 577 -6.12 4.04 -19.24
CA THR A 577 -4.99 3.26 -18.69
C THR A 577 -5.41 2.29 -17.58
N ILE A 578 -6.26 2.75 -16.64
CA ILE A 578 -6.68 1.95 -15.49
C ILE A 578 -7.82 0.98 -15.85
N THR A 579 -8.81 1.43 -16.63
CA THR A 579 -9.92 0.57 -17.05
C THR A 579 -9.45 -0.56 -17.96
N GLN A 580 -8.47 -0.30 -18.84
CA GLN A 580 -7.84 -1.34 -19.66
C GLN A 580 -6.99 -2.30 -18.83
N GLU A 581 -6.26 -1.84 -17.81
CA GLU A 581 -5.50 -2.73 -16.90
C GLU A 581 -6.42 -3.68 -16.11
N LEU A 582 -7.47 -3.15 -15.48
CA LEU A 582 -8.43 -4.01 -14.77
C LEU A 582 -9.21 -4.91 -15.74
N SER A 583 -9.44 -4.48 -16.97
CA SER A 583 -10.01 -5.32 -18.04
C SER A 583 -9.00 -6.33 -18.63
N ARG A 584 -7.70 -6.16 -18.41
CA ARG A 584 -6.64 -7.15 -18.70
C ARG A 584 -6.60 -8.24 -17.63
N LEU A 585 -6.77 -7.84 -16.36
CA LEU A 585 -6.73 -8.72 -15.19
C LEU A 585 -8.06 -9.43 -14.88
N THR A 586 -9.21 -8.82 -15.22
CA THR A 586 -10.54 -9.26 -14.76
C THR A 586 -11.62 -9.14 -15.85
N ASN A 587 -12.87 -9.50 -15.52
CA ASN A 587 -14.07 -9.20 -16.32
C ASN A 587 -15.12 -8.44 -15.50
N TRP A 588 -14.71 -7.60 -14.55
CA TRP A 588 -15.61 -6.93 -13.61
C TRP A 588 -16.20 -5.65 -14.21
N PRO A 589 -17.52 -5.40 -14.09
CA PRO A 589 -18.12 -4.13 -14.48
C PRO A 589 -17.69 -2.98 -13.57
N PHE A 590 -17.64 -1.78 -14.14
CA PHE A 590 -17.37 -0.51 -13.44
C PHE A 590 -18.66 0.27 -13.26
N PHE A 591 -18.82 0.95 -12.13
CA PHE A 591 -19.98 1.81 -11.87
C PHE A 591 -19.52 3.18 -11.38
N SER A 592 -20.11 4.26 -11.89
CA SER A 592 -20.00 5.59 -11.28
C SER A 592 -21.24 5.86 -10.43
N LEU A 593 -21.03 6.48 -9.27
CA LEU A 593 -22.04 7.06 -8.39
C LEU A 593 -21.78 8.57 -8.31
N LYS A 594 -22.84 9.36 -8.31
CA LYS A 594 -22.75 10.80 -8.03
C LYS A 594 -22.49 11.04 -6.53
N HIS A 595 -21.93 12.18 -6.17
CA HIS A 595 -21.47 12.56 -4.83
C HIS A 595 -22.43 12.16 -3.69
N ASP A 596 -23.72 12.52 -3.79
CA ASP A 596 -24.73 12.17 -2.79
C ASP A 596 -24.90 10.64 -2.60
N ASP A 597 -24.75 9.87 -3.68
CA ASP A 597 -25.00 8.42 -3.69
C ASP A 597 -23.76 7.65 -3.20
N ILE A 598 -22.55 8.13 -3.48
CA ILE A 598 -21.32 7.58 -2.86
C ILE A 598 -21.25 7.97 -1.37
N GLY A 599 -21.68 9.18 -0.99
CA GLY A 599 -21.84 9.57 0.42
C GLY A 599 -22.80 8.67 1.18
N GLN A 600 -23.98 8.39 0.60
CA GLN A 600 -24.91 7.42 1.18
C GLN A 600 -24.35 5.99 1.19
N TYR A 601 -23.61 5.56 0.17
CA TYR A 601 -22.96 4.24 0.16
C TYR A 601 -21.98 4.06 1.34
N PHE A 602 -21.21 5.10 1.67
CA PHE A 602 -20.29 5.09 2.81
C PHE A 602 -21.04 5.01 4.16
N LEU A 603 -22.16 5.74 4.32
CA LEU A 603 -23.01 5.63 5.52
C LEU A 603 -23.75 4.28 5.61
N ASP A 604 -24.20 3.74 4.48
CA ASP A 604 -24.79 2.41 4.37
C ASP A 604 -23.77 1.32 4.76
N ARG A 605 -22.49 1.51 4.43
CA ARG A 605 -21.41 0.61 4.82
C ARG A 605 -21.18 0.59 6.34
N VAL A 606 -21.08 1.76 6.98
CA VAL A 606 -21.01 1.87 8.46
C VAL A 606 -22.22 1.21 9.12
N THR A 607 -23.41 1.48 8.59
CA THR A 607 -24.68 0.95 9.10
C THR A 607 -24.78 -0.57 8.95
N LEU A 608 -24.32 -1.11 7.81
CA LEU A 608 -24.30 -2.55 7.54
C LEU A 608 -23.37 -3.29 8.50
N ASP A 609 -22.13 -2.81 8.67
CA ASP A 609 -21.14 -3.47 9.52
C ASP A 609 -21.58 -3.44 10.99
N ALA A 610 -22.21 -2.33 11.44
CA ALA A 610 -22.80 -2.21 12.77
C ALA A 610 -23.97 -3.18 13.04
N CYS A 611 -24.66 -3.68 11.99
CA CYS A 611 -25.65 -4.75 12.15
C CYS A 611 -25.01 -6.12 12.47
N ALA A 612 -23.70 -6.29 12.29
CA ALA A 612 -22.95 -7.54 12.37
C ALA A 612 -23.60 -8.70 11.56
N PRO A 613 -23.77 -8.54 10.23
CA PRO A 613 -24.39 -9.55 9.38
C PRO A 613 -23.52 -10.81 9.30
N ASN A 614 -24.15 -11.99 9.27
CA ASN A 614 -23.46 -13.27 9.14
C ASN A 614 -24.33 -14.28 8.38
N LEU A 615 -23.72 -15.35 7.88
CA LEU A 615 -24.36 -16.39 7.10
C LEU A 615 -23.99 -17.76 7.67
N THR A 616 -24.97 -18.66 7.79
CA THR A 616 -24.73 -20.07 8.11
C THR A 616 -24.92 -20.92 6.85
N TYR A 617 -23.93 -21.71 6.49
CA TYR A 617 -24.01 -22.76 5.50
C TYR A 617 -24.77 -23.96 6.08
N ASN A 618 -25.84 -24.40 5.42
CA ASN A 618 -26.61 -25.58 5.80
C ASN A 618 -26.30 -26.73 4.84
N TYR A 619 -25.79 -27.84 5.36
CA TYR A 619 -25.31 -28.96 4.55
C TYR A 619 -26.45 -29.95 4.25
N ALA A 620 -26.25 -30.85 3.29
CA ALA A 620 -27.01 -32.08 3.17
C ALA A 620 -26.67 -33.05 4.31
N ASP A 621 -27.59 -33.98 4.61
CA ASP A 621 -27.43 -35.03 5.64
C ASP A 621 -26.14 -35.87 5.51
N ASP A 622 -25.57 -35.96 4.31
CA ASP A 622 -24.34 -36.70 4.04
C ASP A 622 -23.04 -35.88 4.22
N GLY A 623 -23.16 -34.60 4.55
CA GLY A 623 -22.06 -33.66 4.76
C GLY A 623 -21.30 -33.23 3.50
N LYS A 624 -21.68 -33.67 2.29
CA LYS A 624 -20.86 -33.48 1.08
C LYS A 624 -21.24 -32.28 0.22
N SER A 625 -22.35 -31.60 0.52
CA SER A 625 -22.74 -30.39 -0.20
C SER A 625 -23.51 -29.41 0.69
N ILE A 626 -23.37 -28.12 0.39
CA ILE A 626 -24.20 -27.04 0.96
C ILE A 626 -25.47 -26.93 0.10
N THR A 627 -26.64 -26.96 0.73
CA THR A 627 -27.95 -27.01 0.05
C THR A 627 -28.76 -25.72 0.23
N SER A 628 -28.55 -25.03 1.34
CA SER A 628 -29.13 -23.71 1.63
C SER A 628 -28.18 -22.89 2.49
N VAL A 629 -28.48 -21.59 2.62
CA VAL A 629 -27.78 -20.69 3.53
C VAL A 629 -28.79 -19.87 4.33
N THR A 630 -28.50 -19.60 5.59
CA THR A 630 -29.35 -18.79 6.47
C THR A 630 -28.62 -17.50 6.84
N VAL A 631 -29.18 -16.37 6.41
CA VAL A 631 -28.67 -15.01 6.60
C VAL A 631 -29.21 -14.44 7.91
N THR A 632 -28.32 -13.85 8.70
CA THR A 632 -28.56 -13.38 10.06
C THR A 632 -27.87 -12.03 10.28
N ALA A 633 -28.27 -11.34 11.34
CA ALA A 633 -27.62 -10.13 11.88
C ALA A 633 -27.96 -10.04 13.37
N THR A 634 -27.42 -9.04 14.08
CA THR A 634 -27.86 -8.72 15.45
C THR A 634 -29.38 -8.54 15.49
N SER A 635 -30.05 -9.29 16.38
CA SER A 635 -31.52 -9.37 16.48
C SER A 635 -32.26 -9.75 15.19
N ASN A 636 -31.55 -10.23 14.16
CA ASN A 636 -32.04 -10.41 12.78
C ASN A 636 -32.73 -9.17 12.20
N THR A 637 -32.19 -7.98 12.49
CA THR A 637 -32.67 -6.68 12.01
C THR A 637 -31.53 -5.88 11.42
N CYS A 638 -31.75 -5.23 10.27
CA CYS A 638 -30.86 -4.18 9.79
C CYS A 638 -31.67 -3.14 9.00
N SER A 639 -31.34 -1.86 9.14
CA SER A 639 -31.98 -0.76 8.40
C SER A 639 -31.61 -0.76 6.92
N VAL A 640 -30.37 -1.16 6.60
CA VAL A 640 -29.87 -1.39 5.24
C VAL A 640 -29.98 -2.86 4.85
N LYS A 641 -29.92 -3.15 3.54
CA LYS A 641 -29.99 -4.52 3.02
C LYS A 641 -28.63 -5.21 3.11
N VAL A 642 -28.62 -6.41 3.68
CA VAL A 642 -27.41 -7.25 3.77
C VAL A 642 -27.10 -7.84 2.39
N PRO A 643 -25.94 -7.55 1.78
CA PRO A 643 -25.54 -8.19 0.52
C PRO A 643 -25.12 -9.65 0.78
N VAL A 644 -25.55 -10.55 -0.10
CA VAL A 644 -25.21 -11.97 -0.05
C VAL A 644 -24.86 -12.44 -1.46
N THR A 645 -23.63 -12.87 -1.66
CA THR A 645 -23.10 -13.33 -2.95
C THR A 645 -23.28 -14.84 -3.10
N PHE A 646 -23.72 -15.27 -4.29
CA PHE A 646 -24.01 -16.66 -4.62
C PHE A 646 -23.23 -17.12 -5.88
N PRO A 647 -22.72 -18.37 -5.91
CA PRO A 647 -21.96 -18.92 -7.04
C PRO A 647 -22.86 -19.48 -8.15
N GLY A 648 -24.18 -19.30 -8.03
CA GLY A 648 -25.21 -19.83 -8.91
C GLY A 648 -26.57 -19.21 -8.57
N THR A 649 -27.66 -19.84 -9.01
CA THR A 649 -29.02 -19.40 -8.65
C THR A 649 -29.36 -19.77 -7.21
N ALA A 650 -30.14 -18.93 -6.55
CA ALA A 650 -30.73 -19.19 -5.23
C ALA A 650 -32.14 -18.59 -5.16
N SER A 651 -32.97 -19.09 -4.25
CA SER A 651 -34.34 -18.61 -4.03
C SER A 651 -34.70 -18.57 -2.54
N THR A 652 -35.60 -17.66 -2.17
CA THR A 652 -36.15 -17.55 -0.82
C THR A 652 -37.65 -17.25 -0.89
N THR A 653 -38.37 -17.50 0.20
CA THR A 653 -39.76 -17.06 0.40
C THR A 653 -39.87 -15.69 1.08
N ALA A 654 -38.75 -15.13 1.55
CA ALA A 654 -38.72 -13.78 2.13
C ALA A 654 -38.92 -12.69 1.06
N THR A 655 -39.57 -11.60 1.45
CA THR A 655 -39.90 -10.46 0.57
C THR A 655 -39.04 -9.23 0.91
N GLY A 656 -39.13 -8.17 0.10
CA GLY A 656 -38.39 -6.90 0.30
C GLY A 656 -36.94 -6.90 -0.18
N GLY A 657 -36.30 -8.07 -0.27
CA GLY A 657 -34.99 -8.22 -0.90
C GLY A 657 -35.00 -8.00 -2.42
N THR A 658 -33.84 -7.71 -3.00
CA THR A 658 -33.64 -7.41 -4.43
C THR A 658 -32.47 -8.19 -5.02
N GLN A 659 -32.50 -8.52 -6.32
CA GLN A 659 -31.43 -9.23 -7.02
C GLN A 659 -30.56 -8.27 -7.84
N ASP A 660 -29.27 -8.57 -7.91
CA ASP A 660 -28.24 -7.84 -8.64
C ASP A 660 -27.31 -8.85 -9.33
N LYS A 661 -27.20 -8.76 -10.65
CA LYS A 661 -26.48 -9.72 -11.52
C LYS A 661 -26.04 -9.00 -12.80
N VAL A 662 -24.94 -8.26 -12.71
CA VAL A 662 -24.41 -7.48 -13.84
C VAL A 662 -23.32 -8.27 -14.57
N GLY A 663 -23.40 -8.35 -15.90
CA GLY A 663 -22.37 -8.96 -16.74
C GLY A 663 -21.95 -10.37 -16.29
N THR A 664 -20.66 -10.51 -15.94
CA THR A 664 -20.10 -11.78 -15.47
C THR A 664 -20.25 -12.00 -13.96
N GLU A 665 -20.58 -10.98 -13.16
CA GLU A 665 -20.49 -11.02 -11.69
C GLU A 665 -21.30 -12.15 -11.06
N PRO A 666 -20.90 -12.71 -9.90
CA PRO A 666 -21.76 -13.64 -9.16
C PRO A 666 -23.11 -12.99 -8.80
N LEU A 667 -24.13 -13.80 -8.52
CA LEU A 667 -25.46 -13.28 -8.16
C LEU A 667 -25.40 -12.68 -6.76
N ILE A 668 -25.72 -11.40 -6.61
CA ILE A 668 -25.86 -10.73 -5.32
C ILE A 668 -27.36 -10.63 -5.01
N TYR A 669 -27.78 -11.13 -3.84
CA TYR A 669 -29.05 -10.75 -3.25
C TYR A 669 -28.80 -9.67 -2.20
N TRP A 670 -29.54 -8.58 -2.31
CA TRP A 670 -29.64 -7.56 -1.28
C TRP A 670 -30.79 -7.94 -0.35
N THR A 671 -30.48 -8.63 0.73
CA THR A 671 -31.42 -9.27 1.67
C THR A 671 -31.93 -8.27 2.71
N GLN A 672 -33.25 -8.14 2.85
CA GLN A 672 -33.85 -7.40 3.98
C GLN A 672 -33.93 -8.30 5.22
N LEU A 673 -33.51 -7.78 6.38
CA LEU A 673 -33.70 -8.42 7.68
C LEU A 673 -34.61 -7.55 8.55
N SER A 674 -35.65 -8.15 9.15
CA SER A 674 -36.77 -7.43 9.79
C SER A 674 -37.33 -8.15 11.03
N GLY A 675 -36.44 -8.71 11.85
CA GLY A 675 -36.76 -9.47 13.07
C GLY A 675 -36.83 -10.99 12.86
N SER A 676 -36.31 -11.49 11.75
CA SER A 676 -36.25 -12.92 11.42
C SER A 676 -35.13 -13.21 10.41
N ALA A 677 -34.45 -14.33 10.60
CA ALA A 677 -33.39 -14.80 9.71
C ALA A 677 -33.97 -15.22 8.34
N VAL A 678 -33.23 -14.99 7.26
CA VAL A 678 -33.69 -15.29 5.89
C VAL A 678 -32.90 -16.47 5.34
N THR A 679 -33.59 -17.57 5.00
CA THR A 679 -32.97 -18.74 4.38
C THR A 679 -33.14 -18.71 2.86
N TYR A 680 -32.05 -18.98 2.15
CA TYR A 680 -31.99 -19.13 0.69
C TYR A 680 -31.66 -20.59 0.34
N THR A 681 -32.51 -21.23 -0.45
CA THR A 681 -32.24 -22.54 -1.05
C THR A 681 -31.40 -22.35 -2.31
N LEU A 682 -30.36 -23.15 -2.49
CA LEU A 682 -29.49 -23.09 -3.67
C LEU A 682 -30.12 -23.88 -4.83
N GLY A 683 -30.15 -23.30 -6.03
CA GLY A 683 -30.65 -23.95 -7.24
C GLY A 683 -29.74 -25.07 -7.76
N SER A 684 -28.51 -25.15 -7.24
CA SER A 684 -27.63 -26.31 -7.32
C SER A 684 -26.82 -26.39 -6.03
N ALA A 685 -26.74 -27.57 -5.41
CA ALA A 685 -25.99 -27.74 -4.18
C ALA A 685 -24.48 -27.57 -4.43
N VAL A 686 -23.80 -26.81 -3.57
CA VAL A 686 -22.37 -26.51 -3.71
C VAL A 686 -21.54 -27.63 -3.09
N ALA A 687 -20.69 -28.28 -3.89
CA ALA A 687 -19.91 -29.43 -3.42
C ALA A 687 -18.85 -29.02 -2.38
N VAL A 688 -18.82 -29.75 -1.27
CA VAL A 688 -17.86 -29.59 -0.18
C VAL A 688 -16.63 -30.45 -0.44
N TYR A 689 -16.84 -31.74 -0.72
CA TYR A 689 -15.80 -32.71 -1.09
C TYR A 689 -15.87 -33.05 -2.58
N SER A 690 -14.84 -32.68 -3.32
CA SER A 690 -14.66 -33.08 -4.72
C SER A 690 -13.65 -34.24 -4.81
N VAL A 691 -14.15 -35.46 -5.05
CA VAL A 691 -13.31 -36.51 -5.66
C VAL A 691 -12.86 -35.97 -7.03
N PRO A 692 -11.57 -36.08 -7.42
CA PRO A 692 -11.10 -35.56 -8.70
C PRO A 692 -11.91 -36.12 -9.87
N ARG A 693 -12.65 -35.27 -10.58
CA ARG A 693 -13.18 -35.61 -11.90
C ARG A 693 -12.00 -35.61 -12.86
N SER A 694 -11.65 -36.78 -13.40
CA SER A 694 -10.81 -36.86 -14.60
C SER A 694 -11.35 -35.90 -15.66
N PRO A 695 -10.49 -35.13 -16.36
CA PRO A 695 -10.95 -34.04 -17.22
C PRO A 695 -11.96 -34.54 -18.26
N GLN A 696 -13.15 -33.93 -18.27
CA GLN A 696 -14.18 -34.29 -19.24
C GLN A 696 -13.67 -33.99 -20.65
N LYS A 697 -13.56 -35.02 -21.48
CA LYS A 697 -13.32 -34.85 -22.91
C LYS A 697 -14.43 -33.95 -23.47
N LYS A 698 -14.05 -32.81 -24.05
CA LYS A 698 -15.00 -31.88 -24.71
C LYS A 698 -15.90 -32.67 -25.67
N PRO A 699 -17.21 -32.36 -25.75
CA PRO A 699 -18.09 -33.01 -26.71
C PRO A 699 -17.56 -32.82 -28.14
N ARG A 700 -17.37 -33.92 -28.88
CA ARG A 700 -17.14 -33.84 -30.33
C ARG A 700 -18.48 -33.53 -30.99
N PHE A 701 -18.58 -32.37 -31.64
CA PHE A 701 -19.63 -32.16 -32.64
C PHE A 701 -19.39 -33.08 -33.84
N PRO A 702 -20.44 -33.61 -34.48
CA PRO A 702 -20.30 -34.58 -35.55
C PRO A 702 -19.97 -33.92 -36.90
N LEU A 703 -18.75 -34.13 -37.35
CA LEU A 703 -18.39 -34.25 -38.77
C LEU A 703 -17.89 -35.70 -38.93
N GLY A 704 -18.34 -36.51 -39.89
CA GLY A 704 -19.06 -36.19 -41.13
C GLY A 704 -18.28 -36.86 -42.25
N ASP A 705 -18.81 -37.96 -42.80
CA ASP A 705 -18.02 -38.94 -43.55
C ASP A 705 -17.36 -38.35 -44.82
N LEU A 706 -16.04 -38.52 -44.92
CA LEU A 706 -15.26 -38.41 -46.16
C LEU A 706 -14.26 -39.58 -46.23
N SER A 707 -14.02 -40.07 -47.45
CA SER A 707 -13.75 -41.49 -47.71
C SER A 707 -12.27 -41.89 -47.90
N ASP A 708 -12.00 -43.19 -47.75
CA ASP A 708 -10.72 -43.85 -47.95
C ASP A 708 -10.16 -43.76 -49.40
N THR A 709 -9.42 -42.69 -49.71
CA THR A 709 -8.64 -42.61 -50.98
C THR A 709 -7.25 -41.95 -50.84
N ALA A 710 -6.53 -42.23 -49.74
CA ALA A 710 -5.12 -41.83 -49.60
C ALA A 710 -4.19 -42.94 -49.02
N ALA A 711 -4.74 -44.11 -48.67
CA ALA A 711 -3.99 -45.21 -48.09
C ALA A 711 -3.65 -46.29 -49.13
N ASN A 712 -2.66 -46.03 -50.00
CA ASN A 712 -1.76 -47.03 -50.60
C ASN A 712 -0.77 -46.42 -51.62
N GLU A 713 0.40 -45.99 -51.16
CA GLU A 713 1.62 -46.13 -51.98
C GLU A 713 2.75 -46.67 -51.08
N VAL A 714 2.88 -48.00 -51.07
CA VAL A 714 3.76 -48.73 -50.14
C VAL A 714 5.18 -48.76 -50.70
N GLY A 715 6.13 -48.22 -49.92
CA GLY A 715 7.50 -47.96 -50.35
C GLY A 715 8.41 -49.19 -50.54
N ARG A 716 9.70 -48.95 -50.78
CA ARG A 716 10.73 -49.99 -50.80
C ARG A 716 12.17 -49.46 -50.62
N VAL A 717 13.04 -50.33 -50.09
CA VAL A 717 14.53 -50.28 -50.12
C VAL A 717 15.28 -49.50 -49.00
N ALA A 718 15.44 -50.19 -47.87
CA ALA A 718 16.73 -50.64 -47.29
C ALA A 718 17.65 -49.74 -46.41
N TRP A 719 18.30 -50.43 -45.46
CA TRP A 719 19.36 -49.98 -44.55
C TRP A 719 20.66 -49.47 -45.20
N LYS A 720 21.33 -48.50 -44.56
CA LYS A 720 22.57 -48.76 -43.76
C LYS A 720 23.05 -47.55 -42.94
N SER A 721 23.62 -47.84 -41.76
CA SER A 721 24.46 -46.98 -40.88
C SER A 721 23.87 -45.65 -40.36
N GLY A 722 24.08 -45.26 -39.09
CA GLY A 722 24.68 -45.99 -37.96
C GLY A 722 25.14 -45.07 -36.81
N LYS A 723 24.86 -45.48 -35.55
CA LYS A 723 25.01 -44.71 -34.28
C LYS A 723 24.03 -43.53 -34.14
N SER A 724 23.47 -43.26 -32.95
CA SER A 724 23.37 -44.11 -31.74
C SER A 724 22.19 -43.64 -30.89
N ALA A 725 21.23 -44.54 -30.63
CA ALA A 725 20.08 -44.29 -29.76
C ALA A 725 20.03 -45.34 -28.63
N CYS A 726 20.04 -44.87 -27.39
CA CYS A 726 19.69 -45.60 -26.16
C CYS A 726 19.05 -44.63 -25.14
N LYS A 727 18.33 -43.60 -25.62
CA LYS A 727 17.44 -42.76 -24.80
C LYS A 727 16.03 -43.37 -24.65
N GLU A 728 15.73 -44.39 -25.45
CA GLU A 728 14.46 -45.09 -25.54
C GLU A 728 14.65 -46.55 -25.11
N PHE A 729 14.94 -46.74 -23.83
CA PHE A 729 14.51 -47.94 -23.11
C PHE A 729 13.40 -47.49 -22.18
N GLU A 730 12.19 -47.39 -22.76
CA GLU A 730 11.04 -46.71 -22.19
C GLU A 730 10.50 -47.37 -20.92
N ASP A 731 9.85 -46.53 -20.11
CA ASP A 731 8.90 -46.82 -19.04
C ASP A 731 8.27 -48.22 -19.00
N ALA A 732 8.69 -49.06 -18.03
CA ALA A 732 7.75 -49.88 -17.25
C ALA A 732 8.37 -50.49 -15.98
N ARG A 733 7.78 -50.15 -14.82
CA ARG A 733 7.71 -50.96 -13.56
C ARG A 733 9.01 -51.49 -12.91
N GLN A 734 9.14 -51.17 -11.61
CA GLN A 734 9.85 -52.01 -10.63
C GLN A 734 9.25 -53.46 -10.57
N PRO A 735 9.95 -54.49 -10.03
CA PRO A 735 11.18 -54.43 -9.20
C PRO A 735 12.28 -55.48 -9.52
N LEU A 736 13.31 -55.51 -8.63
CA LEU A 736 14.21 -56.64 -8.27
C LEU A 736 15.45 -57.00 -9.13
N ALA A 737 16.62 -56.74 -8.50
CA ALA A 737 17.74 -57.65 -8.24
C ALA A 737 18.37 -58.52 -9.37
N GLY A 738 19.71 -58.45 -9.50
CA GLY A 738 20.50 -59.52 -10.15
C GLY A 738 21.90 -59.18 -10.70
N VAL A 739 22.26 -57.90 -10.87
CA VAL A 739 23.49 -57.52 -11.60
C VAL A 739 24.75 -57.50 -10.69
N PRO A 740 25.87 -58.15 -11.05
CA PRO A 740 27.06 -58.21 -10.20
C PRO A 740 27.86 -56.90 -10.07
N ALA A 741 28.38 -56.66 -8.87
CA ALA A 741 29.04 -55.40 -8.47
C ALA A 741 30.37 -55.05 -9.18
N TRP A 742 30.90 -55.90 -10.07
CA TRP A 742 32.11 -55.57 -10.83
C TRP A 742 31.84 -54.59 -11.99
N LEU A 743 30.63 -54.61 -12.56
CA LEU A 743 30.25 -53.72 -13.67
C LEU A 743 30.20 -52.24 -13.24
N PHE A 744 29.79 -51.97 -11.99
CA PHE A 744 29.86 -50.64 -11.36
C PHE A 744 31.30 -50.13 -11.18
N LYS A 745 32.31 -51.01 -11.26
CA LYS A 745 33.70 -50.71 -10.93
C LYS A 745 34.57 -50.37 -12.16
N GLU A 746 34.02 -50.48 -13.37
CA GLU A 746 34.66 -49.97 -14.59
C GLU A 746 34.19 -48.55 -14.96
N CYS A 747 32.98 -48.14 -14.56
CA CYS A 747 32.48 -46.77 -14.77
C CYS A 747 33.09 -45.70 -13.82
N MET A 748 33.93 -46.11 -12.87
CA MET A 748 34.42 -45.26 -11.75
C MET A 748 35.96 -45.21 -11.67
N ARG A 749 36.66 -45.15 -12.81
CA ARG A 749 38.11 -44.91 -12.85
C ARG A 749 38.42 -43.47 -13.29
N PRO A 750 39.17 -42.68 -12.49
CA PRO A 750 39.51 -41.30 -12.82
C PRO A 750 40.72 -41.19 -13.74
N THR A 751 40.96 -39.97 -14.22
CA THR A 751 42.20 -39.53 -14.89
C THR A 751 42.77 -38.31 -14.18
N GLU A 752 43.97 -38.44 -13.61
CA GLU A 752 44.82 -37.37 -13.10
C GLU A 752 46.05 -37.19 -14.01
N GLY A 753 46.76 -36.06 -13.92
CA GLY A 753 48.13 -35.91 -14.42
C GLY A 753 48.41 -34.61 -15.19
N ASP A 754 49.28 -33.78 -14.63
CA ASP A 754 49.65 -32.44 -15.12
C ASP A 754 50.89 -32.41 -16.06
N ASP A 755 51.16 -31.19 -16.55
CA ASP A 755 52.42 -30.65 -17.11
C ASP A 755 53.04 -31.22 -18.42
N VAL A 756 53.44 -30.31 -19.32
CA VAL A 756 54.85 -30.07 -19.72
C VAL A 756 54.98 -29.01 -20.85
N PHE A 757 55.58 -27.86 -20.50
CA PHE A 757 56.34 -26.92 -21.35
C PHE A 757 55.65 -26.10 -22.48
N ALA A 758 56.39 -25.09 -22.96
CA ALA A 758 55.88 -23.95 -23.74
C ALA A 758 56.86 -23.43 -24.81
N GLY A 759 56.34 -22.59 -25.72
CA GLY A 759 57.08 -21.48 -26.32
C GLY A 759 57.65 -21.63 -27.74
N ASN A 760 57.12 -20.80 -28.66
CA ASN A 760 57.75 -20.30 -29.91
C ASN A 760 58.13 -21.36 -30.99
N ASN A 761 58.36 -21.03 -32.27
CA ASN A 761 58.59 -19.72 -32.88
C ASN A 761 58.05 -19.64 -34.33
N SER A 762 58.10 -18.45 -34.93
CA SER A 762 57.85 -18.20 -36.37
C SER A 762 58.87 -18.87 -37.30
N ASP A 763 58.50 -19.22 -38.54
CA ASP A 763 58.96 -18.45 -39.73
C ASP A 763 58.33 -18.80 -41.11
N ARG A 764 58.40 -17.83 -42.04
CA ARG A 764 58.44 -17.89 -43.54
C ARG A 764 57.48 -18.75 -44.39
N GLY A 765 56.76 -18.06 -45.30
CA GLY A 765 57.26 -17.96 -46.70
C GLY A 765 56.32 -18.22 -47.90
N SER A 766 56.46 -17.40 -48.96
CA SER A 766 55.92 -17.53 -50.35
C SER A 766 54.38 -17.50 -50.53
N VAL A 767 53.69 -16.58 -51.25
CA VAL A 767 53.87 -15.85 -52.55
C VAL A 767 53.33 -16.61 -53.78
N VAL A 768 52.70 -15.86 -54.72
CA VAL A 768 52.16 -16.19 -56.08
C VAL A 768 50.63 -16.45 -56.26
N LEU A 769 49.86 -15.36 -56.37
CA LEU A 769 49.03 -14.90 -57.52
C LEU A 769 48.11 -15.82 -58.40
N LYS A 770 46.96 -15.21 -58.79
CA LYS A 770 46.01 -15.50 -59.92
C LYS A 770 45.09 -16.73 -59.77
N GLY A 771 43.75 -16.66 -59.91
CA GLY A 771 42.82 -15.56 -60.22
C GLY A 771 41.90 -15.86 -61.44
N LYS A 772 40.58 -15.60 -61.33
CA LYS A 772 39.63 -15.53 -62.47
C LYS A 772 38.27 -14.93 -62.09
N ASN A 773 37.67 -14.13 -62.99
CA ASN A 773 36.33 -13.56 -62.86
C ASN A 773 35.26 -14.47 -63.50
N VAL A 774 34.03 -14.47 -62.96
CA VAL A 774 32.77 -14.49 -63.74
C VAL A 774 31.69 -13.68 -62.99
N SER A 775 30.91 -12.90 -63.73
CA SER A 775 29.66 -12.19 -63.37
C SER A 775 28.99 -11.78 -64.71
N PRO A 776 27.79 -11.15 -64.82
CA PRO A 776 26.70 -10.89 -63.86
C PRO A 776 25.30 -11.31 -64.39
N LYS A 777 24.22 -10.90 -63.69
CA LYS A 777 22.94 -10.37 -64.26
C LYS A 777 22.09 -9.75 -63.13
N SER A 778 21.94 -8.41 -63.10
CA SER A 778 20.77 -7.62 -63.56
C SER A 778 19.51 -7.76 -62.68
N ALA A 779 18.81 -6.71 -62.25
CA ALA A 779 18.71 -5.32 -62.73
C ALA A 779 18.46 -4.34 -61.53
N ASP A 780 19.03 -3.12 -61.48
CA ASP A 780 18.55 -1.81 -62.01
C ASP A 780 17.33 -1.22 -61.24
N VAL A 781 17.16 0.08 -60.97
CA VAL A 781 17.82 1.36 -61.39
C VAL A 781 17.85 2.35 -60.19
N GLY A 782 18.78 3.32 -60.12
CA GLY A 782 18.51 4.62 -59.44
C GLY A 782 19.68 5.34 -58.74
N GLU A 783 20.46 6.14 -59.47
CA GLU A 783 21.29 7.25 -58.94
C GLU A 783 20.38 8.48 -58.64
N GLU A 784 20.76 9.60 -58.00
CA GLU A 784 21.98 10.44 -57.98
C GLU A 784 22.07 11.26 -56.65
N ASP A 785 23.11 12.03 -56.28
CA ASP A 785 24.59 11.95 -56.40
C ASP A 785 25.22 13.18 -55.66
N VAL A 786 26.56 13.34 -55.66
CA VAL A 786 27.36 14.60 -55.47
C VAL A 786 27.52 15.23 -54.05
N ASP A 787 28.66 14.86 -53.44
CA ASP A 787 29.82 15.71 -53.04
C ASP A 787 29.85 16.75 -51.89
N GLU A 788 30.92 16.59 -51.06
CA GLU A 788 31.97 17.57 -50.65
C GLU A 788 31.63 18.85 -49.82
N GLU A 789 32.52 19.39 -48.95
CA GLU A 789 33.89 19.01 -48.57
C GLU A 789 34.31 19.51 -47.15
N ASN A 790 35.43 18.95 -46.67
CA ASN A 790 36.46 19.52 -45.77
C ASN A 790 36.20 19.90 -44.28
N GLY A 791 37.15 19.48 -43.42
CA GLY A 791 37.21 19.80 -41.99
C GLY A 791 38.23 18.97 -41.18
N SER A 792 39.53 19.18 -41.40
CA SER A 792 40.69 18.54 -40.71
C SER A 792 40.51 18.37 -39.19
N SER A 793 40.78 17.22 -38.54
CA SER A 793 42.05 16.44 -38.46
C SER A 793 43.23 17.19 -37.78
N ALA A 794 44.08 16.60 -36.92
CA ALA A 794 43.98 15.36 -36.12
C ALA A 794 45.09 15.24 -35.04
N SER A 795 44.74 14.73 -33.85
CA SER A 795 45.54 13.81 -32.97
C SER A 795 46.90 14.21 -32.34
N LEU A 796 47.33 13.38 -31.35
CA LEU A 796 48.69 13.24 -30.74
C LEU A 796 49.09 14.29 -29.67
N LYS A 797 49.92 13.99 -28.63
CA LYS A 797 50.23 12.76 -27.84
C LYS A 797 51.05 13.13 -26.56
N ILE A 798 50.80 12.43 -25.44
CA ILE A 798 51.71 11.92 -24.37
C ILE A 798 53.06 12.66 -24.07
N LEU A 799 53.31 13.08 -22.80
CA LEU A 799 54.36 12.53 -21.89
C LEU A 799 54.55 13.29 -20.53
N GLU A 800 54.47 12.52 -19.44
CA GLU A 800 55.32 12.43 -18.22
C GLU A 800 56.01 13.63 -17.48
N HIS A 801 55.95 13.51 -16.13
CA HIS A 801 57.04 13.62 -15.13
C HIS A 801 57.39 14.91 -14.30
N VAL A 802 57.33 14.73 -12.96
CA VAL A 802 58.38 15.02 -11.92
C VAL A 802 58.48 16.41 -11.24
N SER A 803 57.75 16.54 -10.12
CA SER A 803 58.17 16.87 -8.72
C SER A 803 58.91 18.16 -8.28
N VAL A 804 58.35 18.79 -7.23
CA VAL A 804 58.97 19.21 -5.93
C VAL A 804 59.94 20.42 -5.87
N ALA A 805 59.55 21.44 -5.06
CA ALA A 805 60.30 22.08 -3.93
C ALA A 805 59.96 23.58 -3.72
N GLY A 806 60.07 24.11 -2.48
CA GLY A 806 60.37 25.54 -2.23
C GLY A 806 59.49 26.31 -1.22
N ASP A 807 59.97 26.41 0.02
CA ASP A 807 59.40 27.13 1.18
C ASP A 807 59.31 28.68 1.04
N LEU A 808 58.54 29.34 1.95
CA LEU A 808 59.03 30.37 2.91
C LEU A 808 57.90 31.03 3.77
N CYS A 809 58.26 31.60 4.93
CA CYS A 809 57.39 32.26 5.95
C CYS A 809 58.03 33.60 6.40
N PRO A 810 57.69 34.27 7.54
CA PRO A 810 56.46 34.42 8.37
C PRO A 810 56.00 35.93 8.28
N PRO A 811 55.75 36.81 9.31
CA PRO A 811 55.38 36.71 10.75
C PRO A 811 54.23 37.70 11.20
N GLU A 812 54.15 37.98 12.51
CA GLU A 812 53.52 39.14 13.23
C GLU A 812 51.95 39.21 13.31
N ASP A 813 51.31 39.57 14.44
CA ASP A 813 51.81 40.08 15.73
C ASP A 813 50.93 39.71 16.97
N TRP A 814 51.45 39.94 18.19
CA TRP A 814 50.78 39.75 19.51
C TRP A 814 50.98 40.99 20.41
N PRO A 815 50.15 41.26 21.45
CA PRO A 815 50.69 41.08 22.81
C PRO A 815 49.67 40.73 23.93
N GLU A 816 50.23 40.31 25.07
CA GLU A 816 49.57 39.85 26.31
C GLU A 816 49.26 40.98 27.33
N ASN A 817 48.59 40.64 28.44
CA ASN A 817 48.99 40.91 29.86
C ASN A 817 47.79 40.98 30.85
N GLU A 818 47.85 40.56 32.12
CA GLU A 818 48.74 39.61 32.84
C GLU A 818 48.17 39.34 34.28
N HIS A 819 48.89 38.55 35.12
CA HIS A 819 48.89 38.55 36.61
C HIS A 819 47.72 37.85 37.40
N VAL A 820 47.92 37.17 38.57
CA VAL A 820 49.15 36.73 39.30
C VAL A 820 48.88 35.65 40.42
N ARG A 821 49.77 34.62 40.52
CA ARG A 821 50.26 33.80 41.69
C ARG A 821 49.25 33.06 42.63
N VAL A 822 49.31 31.73 42.84
CA VAL A 822 50.36 30.81 43.43
C VAL A 822 50.31 30.65 44.96
N TRP A 823 50.26 29.40 45.46
CA TRP A 823 51.06 28.82 46.57
C TRP A 823 50.98 27.26 46.57
N GLU A 824 51.91 26.55 47.24
CA GLU A 824 52.17 25.11 47.03
C GLU A 824 52.03 24.20 48.28
N GLY A 825 51.75 22.90 48.06
CA GLY A 825 52.18 21.77 48.92
C GLY A 825 51.13 21.08 49.80
N GLY A 826 51.06 19.73 49.90
CA GLY A 826 51.79 18.73 49.12
C GLY A 826 51.65 17.26 49.59
N THR A 827 51.83 16.32 48.64
CA THR A 827 52.18 14.89 48.78
C THR A 827 51.30 13.93 49.63
N ARG A 828 50.44 13.16 48.94
CA ARG A 828 50.58 11.69 48.85
C ARG A 828 49.99 11.19 47.51
N ALA A 829 50.23 9.93 47.15
CA ALA A 829 50.03 9.41 45.79
C ALA A 829 49.12 8.17 45.75
N SER A 830 48.53 7.93 44.57
CA SER A 830 47.60 6.84 44.19
C SER A 830 46.29 6.81 44.99
N VAL A 831 45.11 6.62 44.39
CA VAL A 831 44.80 6.18 43.00
C VAL A 831 43.96 7.26 42.28
N VAL A 832 44.07 7.35 40.96
CA VAL A 832 43.02 7.90 40.09
C VAL A 832 42.48 6.70 39.33
N GLU A 833 41.27 6.26 39.68
CA GLU A 833 40.45 5.44 38.78
C GLU A 833 39.82 6.42 37.77
N ASN A 834 39.62 6.02 36.51
CA ASN A 834 38.98 6.93 35.56
C ASN A 834 37.50 7.08 35.96
N ASP A 835 37.03 8.30 36.22
CA ASP A 835 35.63 8.54 36.62
C ASP A 835 34.63 8.00 35.57
N GLU A 836 35.00 8.02 34.29
CA GLU A 836 34.25 7.42 33.17
C GLU A 836 34.20 5.88 33.23
N GLU A 837 35.30 5.22 33.63
CA GLU A 837 35.38 3.77 33.78
C GLU A 837 34.57 3.30 35.00
N TYR A 838 34.61 4.06 36.09
CA TYR A 838 33.80 3.82 37.28
C TYR A 838 32.30 3.99 36.99
N LEU A 839 31.93 5.04 36.23
CA LEU A 839 30.56 5.28 35.79
C LEU A 839 30.03 4.17 34.88
N ALA A 840 30.82 3.73 33.89
CA ALA A 840 30.43 2.65 32.98
C ALA A 840 30.17 1.33 33.73
N ASN A 841 31.09 0.92 34.62
CA ASN A 841 30.93 -0.28 35.45
C ASN A 841 29.73 -0.17 36.42
N ARG A 842 29.47 1.01 37.01
CA ARG A 842 28.29 1.22 37.85
C ARG A 842 26.98 1.13 37.05
N LEU A 843 26.89 1.78 35.88
CA LEU A 843 25.69 1.72 35.04
C LEU A 843 25.36 0.30 34.59
N GLN A 844 26.36 -0.51 34.25
CA GLN A 844 26.18 -1.94 33.91
C GLN A 844 25.68 -2.79 35.08
N SER A 845 25.92 -2.37 36.32
CA SER A 845 25.47 -3.11 37.53
C SER A 845 24.00 -2.87 37.91
N LEU A 846 23.36 -1.86 37.32
CA LEU A 846 21.98 -1.48 37.66
C LEU A 846 20.95 -2.37 36.93
N PRO A 847 19.90 -2.85 37.61
CA PRO A 847 18.78 -3.51 36.95
C PRO A 847 18.10 -2.61 35.91
N ALA A 848 17.63 -3.20 34.80
CA ALA A 848 17.03 -2.45 33.70
C ALA A 848 15.83 -1.57 34.11
N HIS A 849 15.07 -1.94 35.15
CA HIS A 849 13.99 -1.11 35.69
C HIS A 849 14.53 0.11 36.47
N THR A 850 15.70 -0.01 37.13
CA THR A 850 16.36 1.09 37.83
C THR A 850 16.90 2.12 36.84
N LEU A 851 17.52 1.67 35.74
CA LEU A 851 17.93 2.54 34.63
C LEU A 851 16.74 3.25 33.99
N ARG A 852 15.62 2.55 33.73
CA ARG A 852 14.37 3.16 33.25
C ARG A 852 13.83 4.21 34.23
N SER A 853 13.85 3.95 35.53
CA SER A 853 13.42 4.91 36.56
C SER A 853 14.34 6.13 36.63
N ILE A 854 15.66 5.97 36.45
CA ILE A 854 16.61 7.10 36.37
C ILE A 854 16.34 7.95 35.12
N ILE A 855 16.05 7.33 33.97
CA ILE A 855 15.67 8.04 32.74
C ILE A 855 14.33 8.80 32.92
N TYR A 856 13.42 8.30 33.77
CA TYR A 856 12.17 8.99 34.11
C TYR A 856 12.37 10.13 35.11
N ASP A 857 13.17 9.95 36.18
CA ASP A 857 13.54 11.04 37.11
C ASP A 857 14.34 12.15 36.38
N LEU A 858 15.16 11.80 35.37
CA LEU A 858 15.83 12.74 34.46
C LEU A 858 14.86 13.55 33.57
N ALA A 859 13.61 13.09 33.41
CA ALA A 859 12.55 13.83 32.71
C ALA A 859 11.62 14.60 33.67
N VAL A 860 11.52 14.18 34.95
CA VAL A 860 10.60 14.77 35.94
C VAL A 860 11.27 15.86 36.80
N THR A 861 12.59 15.88 36.96
CA THR A 861 13.32 16.82 37.84
C THR A 861 13.47 18.26 37.32
N ASP A 862 12.57 18.70 36.42
CA ASP A 862 12.41 20.10 36.03
C ASP A 862 12.00 20.96 37.24
N LYS A 863 12.90 21.85 37.66
CA LYS A 863 12.72 22.75 38.82
C LYS A 863 11.60 23.80 38.62
N THR A 864 10.92 23.83 37.47
CA THR A 864 9.72 24.67 37.21
C THR A 864 8.38 23.92 37.37
N GLY A 865 8.36 22.59 37.27
CA GLY A 865 7.15 21.77 37.32
C GLY A 865 6.23 21.86 36.08
N GLU A 866 6.61 22.57 35.02
CA GLU A 866 5.77 22.69 33.81
C GLU A 866 5.78 21.39 33.00
N LEU A 867 6.90 20.65 33.00
CA LEU A 867 7.03 19.38 32.29
C LEU A 867 6.23 18.24 32.95
N GLU A 868 6.13 18.21 34.28
CA GLU A 868 5.32 17.22 35.01
C GLU A 868 3.83 17.35 34.66
N ALA A 869 3.32 18.58 34.57
CA ALA A 869 1.94 18.85 34.15
C ALA A 869 1.67 18.39 32.70
N ARG A 870 2.59 18.70 31.77
CA ARG A 870 2.47 18.31 30.35
C ARG A 870 2.58 16.80 30.14
N LEU A 871 3.36 16.09 30.95
CA LEU A 871 3.44 14.62 30.92
C LEU A 871 2.18 13.97 31.53
N ALA A 872 1.57 14.59 32.55
CA ALA A 872 0.28 14.15 33.07
C ALA A 872 -0.89 14.38 32.09
N GLU A 873 -0.81 15.42 31.24
CA GLU A 873 -1.71 15.58 30.09
C GLU A 873 -1.43 14.50 29.02
N ALA A 874 -0.16 14.25 28.64
CA ALA A 874 0.19 13.25 27.64
C ALA A 874 -0.15 11.79 28.02
N ASP A 875 -0.08 11.41 29.30
CA ASP A 875 -0.52 10.08 29.80
C ASP A 875 -2.06 9.99 29.86
N ALA A 876 -2.77 11.11 30.02
CA ALA A 876 -4.23 11.17 29.91
C ALA A 876 -4.72 11.07 28.45
N ASP A 877 -3.97 11.67 27.51
CA ASP A 877 -4.25 11.65 26.07
C ASP A 877 -3.65 10.43 25.33
N GLN A 878 -2.88 9.59 26.03
CA GLN A 878 -2.29 8.31 25.58
C GLN A 878 -1.15 8.39 24.53
N ASP A 879 -0.53 9.56 24.32
CA ASP A 879 0.55 9.74 23.32
C ASP A 879 1.86 8.99 23.66
N VAL A 880 2.05 8.57 24.92
CA VAL A 880 3.11 7.63 25.32
C VAL A 880 2.51 6.59 26.28
N PRO A 881 2.51 5.28 25.96
CA PRO A 881 1.93 4.28 26.86
C PRO A 881 2.74 4.13 28.16
N SER A 882 2.13 4.44 29.30
CA SER A 882 2.68 4.19 30.63
C SER A 882 2.97 2.69 30.89
N ASP A 883 2.34 1.78 30.13
CA ASP A 883 2.65 0.35 30.08
C ASP A 883 4.12 0.02 29.70
N ILE A 884 4.84 0.93 29.02
CA ILE A 884 6.27 0.74 28.66
C ILE A 884 7.18 0.80 29.91
N PHE A 885 6.74 1.47 30.97
CA PHE A 885 7.50 1.77 32.18
C PHE A 885 6.89 1.18 33.47
N GLY A 886 6.15 0.08 33.35
CA GLY A 886 5.28 -0.44 34.42
C GLY A 886 5.93 -0.72 35.79
N TYR A 887 5.26 -0.19 36.82
CA TYR A 887 5.29 -0.49 38.27
C TYR A 887 6.23 0.29 39.23
N GLN A 888 5.56 1.04 40.11
CA GLN A 888 5.95 1.58 41.43
C GLN A 888 7.19 2.48 41.53
N TYR A 889 6.90 3.79 41.57
CA TYR A 889 7.78 4.89 41.97
C TYR A 889 8.70 4.56 43.16
N CYS A 890 10.00 4.80 42.96
CA CYS A 890 10.98 5.02 44.02
C CYS A 890 11.73 6.32 43.66
N SER A 891 11.70 7.32 44.55
CA SER A 891 12.47 8.56 44.31
C SER A 891 13.97 8.30 44.29
N ALA A 892 14.75 9.15 43.61
CA ALA A 892 16.21 9.14 43.69
C ALA A 892 16.77 9.02 45.12
N GLU A 893 16.24 9.74 46.11
CA GLU A 893 16.60 9.59 47.53
C GLU A 893 16.39 8.15 48.05
N SER A 894 15.25 7.54 47.69
CA SER A 894 14.94 6.15 48.07
C SER A 894 15.92 5.16 47.44
N ILE A 895 16.29 5.36 46.17
CA ILE A 895 17.23 4.51 45.44
C ILE A 895 18.65 4.64 46.03
N VAL A 896 19.10 5.84 46.37
CA VAL A 896 20.38 6.08 47.05
C VAL A 896 20.44 5.34 48.40
N THR A 897 19.35 5.32 49.17
CA THR A 897 19.31 4.55 50.45
C THR A 897 19.23 3.03 50.30
N MET A 898 19.09 2.49 49.10
CA MET A 898 19.16 1.04 48.82
C MET A 898 20.53 0.58 48.33
N LEU A 899 21.44 1.51 48.04
CA LEU A 899 22.87 1.22 47.83
C LEU A 899 23.57 1.23 49.21
N ASP A 900 24.59 0.37 49.38
CA ASP A 900 25.11 0.02 50.71
C ASP A 900 25.92 1.14 51.39
N GLN A 901 26.09 1.05 52.72
CA GLN A 901 26.41 2.17 53.63
C GLN A 901 27.83 2.79 53.54
N GLU A 902 28.59 2.56 52.47
CA GLU A 902 29.99 3.03 52.31
C GLU A 902 30.23 3.77 50.98
N ILE A 903 29.48 4.85 50.74
CA ILE A 903 29.72 5.83 49.65
C ILE A 903 29.86 7.22 50.28
N ASP A 904 30.87 8.02 49.87
CA ASP A 904 31.08 9.37 50.42
C ASP A 904 30.07 10.36 49.83
N HIS A 905 29.71 11.37 50.60
CA HIS A 905 28.72 12.38 50.19
C HIS A 905 29.22 13.20 48.99
N ASN A 906 30.55 13.39 48.89
CA ASN A 906 31.24 14.02 47.76
C ASN A 906 31.04 13.25 46.43
N ASP A 907 31.01 11.91 46.47
CA ASP A 907 30.87 11.09 45.25
C ASP A 907 29.48 11.27 44.62
N VAL A 908 28.48 11.50 45.48
CA VAL A 908 27.10 11.81 45.06
C VAL A 908 27.02 13.23 44.50
N GLU A 909 27.62 14.23 45.16
CA GLU A 909 27.65 15.61 44.63
C GLU A 909 28.42 15.70 43.30
N ASN A 910 29.55 14.99 43.14
CA ASN A 910 30.32 14.96 41.88
C ASN A 910 29.52 14.33 40.72
N ALA A 911 28.88 13.18 40.94
CA ALA A 911 28.04 12.55 39.92
C ALA A 911 26.86 13.45 39.52
N GLN A 912 26.27 14.15 40.49
CA GLN A 912 25.21 15.13 40.25
C GLN A 912 25.71 16.35 39.45
N HIS A 913 26.91 16.86 39.76
CA HIS A 913 27.52 17.98 39.05
C HIS A 913 27.88 17.65 37.59
N MET A 914 28.41 16.47 37.33
CA MET A 914 28.74 16.01 35.97
C MET A 914 27.48 15.78 35.12
N ILE A 915 26.40 15.29 35.72
CA ILE A 915 25.09 15.20 35.07
C ILE A 915 24.53 16.61 34.78
N GLU A 916 24.65 17.58 35.71
CA GLU A 916 24.23 18.97 35.46
C GLU A 916 25.04 19.64 34.33
N GLU A 917 26.35 19.37 34.15
CA GLU A 917 27.10 19.88 32.99
C GLU A 917 26.65 19.25 31.65
N VAL A 918 26.41 17.94 31.61
CA VAL A 918 25.89 17.26 30.41
C VAL A 918 24.48 17.76 30.05
N LEU A 919 23.64 18.04 31.06
CA LEU A 919 22.32 18.64 30.88
C LEU A 919 22.40 20.09 30.35
N LEU A 920 23.37 20.89 30.83
CA LEU A 920 23.60 22.25 30.34
C LEU A 920 24.05 22.27 28.86
N ASP A 921 24.93 21.35 28.45
CA ASP A 921 25.35 21.22 27.05
C ASP A 921 24.17 20.79 26.14
N ILE A 922 23.35 19.84 26.58
CA ILE A 922 22.15 19.39 25.85
C ILE A 922 21.05 20.48 25.80
N ALA A 923 20.87 21.25 26.86
CA ALA A 923 19.99 22.43 26.86
C ALA A 923 20.44 23.49 25.84
N GLY A 924 21.76 23.71 25.74
CA GLY A 924 22.37 24.56 24.71
C GLY A 924 22.25 24.03 23.26
N GLU A 925 21.96 22.75 23.05
CA GLU A 925 21.64 22.19 21.73
C GLU A 925 20.13 22.23 21.38
N THR A 926 19.23 22.52 22.33
CA THR A 926 17.77 22.34 22.18
C THR A 926 16.91 23.61 22.29
N SER A 927 17.46 24.75 22.70
CA SER A 927 16.70 25.96 23.08
C SER A 927 16.12 26.82 21.93
N THR A 928 15.39 26.24 20.96
CA THR A 928 14.62 27.00 19.94
C THR A 928 13.26 26.36 19.61
N THR A 929 12.21 26.82 20.28
CA THR A 929 10.80 26.90 19.81
C THR A 929 10.33 25.79 18.84
N SER A 930 10.49 24.51 19.20
CA SER A 930 10.14 23.38 18.36
C SER A 930 9.51 22.27 19.19
N PRO A 931 8.32 21.73 18.81
CA PRO A 931 7.65 20.68 19.59
C PRO A 931 8.35 19.32 19.50
N TYR A 932 9.35 19.17 18.61
CA TYR A 932 10.05 17.90 18.35
C TYR A 932 11.31 17.69 19.20
N SER A 933 11.47 18.45 20.30
CA SER A 933 12.68 18.43 21.15
C SER A 933 12.93 17.06 21.81
N THR A 934 11.89 16.43 22.38
CA THR A 934 12.02 15.26 23.26
C THR A 934 12.53 14.00 22.54
N LYS A 935 11.89 13.59 21.42
CA LYS A 935 12.36 12.44 20.61
C LYS A 935 13.79 12.64 20.12
N ARG A 936 14.12 13.86 19.68
CA ARG A 936 15.45 14.22 19.19
C ARG A 936 16.50 14.23 20.30
N ALA A 937 16.15 14.70 21.51
CA ALA A 937 17.03 14.63 22.68
C ALA A 937 17.31 13.18 23.08
N ALA A 938 16.29 12.31 23.08
CA ALA A 938 16.46 10.88 23.36
C ALA A 938 17.44 10.21 22.37
N LEU A 939 17.28 10.43 21.06
CA LEU A 939 18.20 9.89 20.05
C LEU A 939 19.62 10.44 20.18
N VAL A 940 19.79 11.73 20.49
CA VAL A 940 21.12 12.31 20.75
C VAL A 940 21.75 11.76 22.03
N ALA A 941 20.97 11.51 23.08
CA ALA A 941 21.45 10.88 24.30
C ALA A 941 21.89 9.42 24.05
N ILE A 942 21.07 8.61 23.38
CA ILE A 942 21.42 7.23 22.99
C ILE A 942 22.69 7.21 22.12
N LEU A 943 22.84 8.13 21.16
CA LEU A 943 24.04 8.23 20.34
C LEU A 943 25.27 8.72 21.12
N ARG A 944 25.14 9.63 22.10
CA ARG A 944 26.25 9.98 23.01
C ARG A 944 26.65 8.79 23.89
N VAL A 945 25.69 7.98 24.36
CA VAL A 945 25.95 6.74 25.11
C VAL A 945 26.70 5.72 24.23
N PHE A 946 26.23 5.45 23.01
CA PHE A 946 26.94 4.59 22.06
C PHE A 946 28.35 5.11 21.73
N ALA A 947 28.52 6.40 21.47
CA ALA A 947 29.83 7.00 21.21
C ALA A 947 30.77 6.93 22.43
N SER A 948 30.25 6.97 23.65
CA SER A 948 31.05 6.82 24.88
C SER A 948 31.49 5.37 25.10
N ILE A 949 30.59 4.40 24.86
CA ILE A 949 30.85 2.96 25.02
C ILE A 949 31.81 2.44 23.93
N PHE A 950 31.56 2.80 22.66
CA PHE A 950 32.25 2.21 21.50
C PHE A 950 33.29 3.14 20.83
N GLY A 951 33.38 4.42 21.21
CA GLY A 951 34.16 5.43 20.47
C GLY A 951 35.53 5.80 21.03
N PHE A 952 35.89 5.38 22.25
CA PHE A 952 37.19 5.72 22.86
C PHE A 952 38.28 4.68 22.58
N HIS A 953 39.40 5.15 22.00
CA HIS A 953 40.53 4.32 21.59
C HIS A 953 41.14 3.49 22.73
N GLY A 954 40.94 2.17 22.67
CA GLY A 954 41.65 1.18 23.46
C GLY A 954 40.75 0.40 24.42
N GLU A 955 40.02 1.11 25.28
CA GLU A 955 39.25 0.47 26.37
C GLU A 955 37.74 0.38 26.11
N GLY A 956 37.16 1.25 25.26
CA GLY A 956 35.76 1.12 24.82
C GLY A 956 35.49 -0.23 24.13
N ASN A 957 36.40 -0.66 23.23
CA ASN A 957 36.36 -1.99 22.61
C ASN A 957 36.31 -3.11 23.66
N ARG A 958 36.96 -2.94 24.81
CA ARG A 958 37.04 -3.95 25.87
C ARG A 958 35.75 -3.99 26.71
N ILE A 959 35.13 -2.83 26.94
CA ILE A 959 33.81 -2.71 27.54
C ILE A 959 32.74 -3.33 26.62
N ALA A 960 32.90 -3.27 25.30
CA ALA A 960 32.06 -3.97 24.33
C ALA A 960 32.19 -5.51 24.43
N TRP A 961 33.43 -6.05 24.41
CA TRP A 961 33.68 -7.50 24.50
C TRP A 961 33.06 -8.18 25.75
N ASP A 962 32.98 -7.46 26.86
CA ASP A 962 32.43 -7.96 28.14
C ASP A 962 30.93 -7.61 28.32
N MET A 963 30.28 -6.90 27.38
CA MET A 963 28.86 -6.54 27.47
C MET A 963 27.93 -7.76 27.25
N PRO A 964 26.90 -7.94 28.09
CA PRO A 964 25.87 -8.95 27.83
C PRO A 964 25.10 -8.65 26.53
N SER A 965 24.99 -9.65 25.65
CA SER A 965 24.37 -9.49 24.31
C SER A 965 22.88 -9.11 24.37
N ASP A 966 22.20 -9.41 25.47
CA ASP A 966 20.84 -8.94 25.74
C ASP A 966 20.79 -7.45 26.08
N VAL A 967 21.80 -6.89 26.76
CA VAL A 967 21.93 -5.44 26.97
C VAL A 967 22.18 -4.73 25.65
N GLU A 968 23.10 -5.23 24.82
CA GLU A 968 23.41 -4.69 23.49
C GLU A 968 22.17 -4.69 22.57
N MET A 969 21.48 -5.84 22.47
CA MET A 969 20.23 -5.99 21.71
C MET A 969 19.13 -5.04 22.21
N ASN A 970 19.00 -4.83 23.52
CA ASN A 970 18.02 -3.90 24.08
C ASN A 970 18.32 -2.44 23.71
N TRP A 971 19.59 -2.02 23.64
CA TRP A 971 19.95 -0.68 23.17
C TRP A 971 19.74 -0.53 21.65
N ALA A 972 20.04 -1.55 20.85
CA ALA A 972 19.73 -1.57 19.42
C ALA A 972 18.22 -1.46 19.16
N SER A 973 17.42 -2.24 19.88
CA SER A 973 15.95 -2.21 19.82
C SER A 973 15.41 -0.86 20.23
N LEU A 974 15.86 -0.29 21.36
CA LEU A 974 15.43 1.03 21.84
C LEU A 974 15.79 2.16 20.85
N PHE A 975 16.97 2.11 20.22
CA PHE A 975 17.33 3.07 19.17
C PHE A 975 16.41 2.92 17.95
N GLY A 976 16.18 1.69 17.47
CA GLY A 976 15.29 1.39 16.35
C GLY A 976 13.85 1.81 16.61
N GLU A 977 13.30 1.44 17.77
CA GLU A 977 11.95 1.82 18.22
C GLU A 977 11.78 3.34 18.22
N VAL A 978 12.67 4.10 18.87
CA VAL A 978 12.59 5.57 18.90
C VAL A 978 12.78 6.17 17.50
N PHE A 979 13.69 5.62 16.68
CA PHE A 979 13.93 6.09 15.31
C PHE A 979 12.75 5.83 14.36
N GLU A 980 12.03 4.72 14.53
CA GLU A 980 10.84 4.39 13.74
C GLU A 980 9.58 5.14 14.22
N THR A 981 9.55 5.68 15.45
CA THR A 981 8.53 6.66 15.85
C THR A 981 8.71 8.05 15.21
N LEU A 982 9.75 8.27 14.39
CA LEU A 982 9.93 9.50 13.63
C LEU A 982 9.14 9.46 12.32
N THR A 983 8.35 10.50 12.07
CA THR A 983 7.76 10.74 10.76
C THR A 983 8.83 10.97 9.68
N MET A 984 8.48 10.77 8.41
CA MET A 984 9.39 11.04 7.29
C MET A 984 9.93 12.49 7.30
N PHE A 985 9.13 13.46 7.76
CA PHE A 985 9.54 14.85 7.91
C PHE A 985 10.56 15.06 9.05
N GLU A 986 10.38 14.38 10.19
CA GLU A 986 11.36 14.38 11.28
C GLU A 986 12.67 13.69 10.86
N LYS A 987 12.61 12.52 10.20
CA LYS A 987 13.78 11.85 9.61
C LYS A 987 14.50 12.79 8.62
N GLN A 988 13.77 13.46 7.71
CA GLN A 988 14.35 14.45 6.80
C GLN A 988 15.02 15.63 7.54
N ARG A 989 14.37 16.24 8.55
CA ARG A 989 14.97 17.38 9.29
C ARG A 989 16.17 16.98 10.15
N LEU A 990 16.30 15.72 10.57
CA LEU A 990 17.53 15.21 11.19
C LEU A 990 18.72 15.19 10.22
N THR A 991 18.49 15.09 8.89
CA THR A 991 19.60 15.13 7.90
C THR A 991 20.22 16.52 7.72
N THR A 992 19.45 17.60 7.94
CA THR A 992 19.90 18.99 7.69
C THR A 992 20.20 19.79 8.96
N ALA A 993 19.68 19.39 10.12
CA ALA A 993 19.87 20.14 11.38
C ALA A 993 21.36 20.37 11.72
N ARG A 994 21.73 21.65 11.98
CA ARG A 994 23.12 22.13 12.17
C ARG A 994 24.06 21.66 11.02
N ASP A 995 23.71 22.01 9.79
CA ASP A 995 24.45 21.68 8.54
C ASP A 995 24.75 20.16 8.38
N GLY A 996 23.89 19.30 8.93
CA GLY A 996 24.03 17.85 8.90
C GLY A 996 24.95 17.24 9.98
N LEU A 997 25.29 17.99 11.03
CA LEU A 997 26.13 17.53 12.15
C LEU A 997 25.62 16.22 12.79
N PHE A 998 24.31 15.98 12.81
CA PHE A 998 23.73 14.72 13.31
C PHE A 998 24.12 13.52 12.41
N LEU A 999 24.01 13.67 11.09
CA LEU A 999 24.45 12.66 10.12
C LEU A 999 25.95 12.39 10.24
N VAL A 1000 26.78 13.44 10.40
CA VAL A 1000 28.23 13.29 10.59
C VAL A 1000 28.57 12.57 11.90
N LYS A 1001 27.87 12.85 13.00
CA LYS A 1001 28.04 12.12 14.28
C LYS A 1001 27.60 10.65 14.15
N LEU A 1002 26.50 10.37 13.45
CA LEU A 1002 26.01 9.00 13.21
C LEU A 1002 27.00 8.19 12.34
N ASP A 1003 27.44 8.76 11.22
CA ASP A 1003 28.44 8.18 10.31
C ASP A 1003 29.78 7.92 11.02
N SER A 1004 30.23 8.87 11.84
CA SER A 1004 31.43 8.70 12.68
C SER A 1004 31.26 7.61 13.73
N THR A 1005 30.06 7.41 14.28
CA THR A 1005 29.78 6.37 15.29
C THR A 1005 29.73 4.99 14.64
N VAL A 1006 29.03 4.85 13.51
CA VAL A 1006 29.02 3.62 12.68
C VAL A 1006 30.44 3.27 12.23
N SER A 1007 31.21 4.25 11.76
CA SER A 1007 32.61 4.06 11.35
C SER A 1007 33.51 3.65 12.50
N SER A 1008 33.32 4.19 13.72
CA SER A 1008 34.10 3.80 14.89
C SER A 1008 33.82 2.35 15.28
N ILE A 1009 32.54 1.96 15.36
CA ILE A 1009 32.12 0.57 15.63
C ILE A 1009 32.67 -0.39 14.56
N ALA A 1010 32.61 -0.01 13.28
CA ALA A 1010 33.10 -0.82 12.17
C ALA A 1010 34.65 -0.91 12.09
N THR A 1011 35.39 0.08 12.60
CA THR A 1011 36.87 0.10 12.58
C THR A 1011 37.52 -0.46 13.85
N ALA A 1012 36.73 -0.86 14.84
CA ALA A 1012 37.19 -1.50 16.08
C ALA A 1012 37.83 -2.90 15.92
N ASP A 1013 37.79 -3.48 14.70
CA ASP A 1013 38.32 -4.81 14.31
C ASP A 1013 37.86 -5.96 15.22
N LEU A 1014 36.58 -5.93 15.61
CA LEU A 1014 35.89 -6.94 16.42
C LEU A 1014 35.57 -8.19 15.57
N GLY A 1015 36.64 -8.91 15.21
CA GLY A 1015 36.63 -9.92 14.15
C GLY A 1015 35.68 -11.11 14.37
N CYS A 1016 34.66 -11.21 13.50
CA CYS A 1016 33.89 -12.43 13.19
C CYS A 1016 33.32 -13.22 14.40
N GLY A 1017 33.00 -12.54 15.52
CA GLY A 1017 32.46 -13.16 16.75
C GLY A 1017 30.97 -13.47 16.73
N GLY A 1018 30.19 -12.86 15.82
CA GLY A 1018 28.78 -13.18 15.58
C GLY A 1018 27.80 -12.85 16.72
N ARG A 1019 28.16 -11.89 17.60
CA ARG A 1019 27.29 -11.41 18.69
C ARG A 1019 26.92 -9.94 18.51
N GLU A 1020 27.93 -9.09 18.36
CA GLU A 1020 27.80 -7.61 18.32
C GLU A 1020 27.44 -7.06 16.92
N GLN A 1021 26.41 -7.63 16.29
CA GLN A 1021 25.92 -7.15 14.99
C GLN A 1021 24.62 -6.35 15.08
N GLY A 1022 23.93 -6.34 16.23
CA GLY A 1022 22.63 -5.67 16.39
C GLY A 1022 22.74 -4.16 16.25
N VAL A 1023 23.55 -3.53 17.11
CA VAL A 1023 23.73 -2.06 17.11
C VAL A 1023 24.28 -1.56 15.78
N LEU A 1024 25.28 -2.27 15.20
CA LEU A 1024 25.86 -1.86 13.92
C LEU A 1024 24.84 -1.94 12.77
N VAL A 1025 23.97 -2.95 12.74
CA VAL A 1025 22.92 -3.07 11.71
C VAL A 1025 21.86 -1.98 11.84
N GLU A 1026 21.33 -1.71 13.04
CA GLU A 1026 20.29 -0.67 13.21
C GLU A 1026 20.84 0.75 12.99
N LEU A 1027 22.05 1.06 13.47
CA LEU A 1027 22.70 2.34 13.16
C LEU A 1027 23.03 2.47 11.66
N THR A 1028 23.42 1.39 10.98
CA THR A 1028 23.66 1.41 9.52
C THR A 1028 22.37 1.56 8.72
N LYS A 1029 21.26 0.91 9.11
CA LYS A 1029 19.93 1.13 8.50
C LYS A 1029 19.53 2.60 8.60
N ALA A 1030 19.56 3.17 9.80
CA ALA A 1030 19.23 4.57 10.03
C ALA A 1030 20.14 5.51 9.22
N LEU A 1031 21.44 5.24 9.16
CA LEU A 1031 22.39 5.99 8.34
C LEU A 1031 22.08 5.90 6.84
N VAL A 1032 21.67 4.74 6.34
CA VAL A 1032 21.29 4.52 4.94
C VAL A 1032 19.97 5.21 4.59
N GLU A 1033 18.95 5.14 5.45
CA GLU A 1033 17.67 5.87 5.26
C GLU A 1033 17.88 7.39 5.26
N LEU A 1034 18.59 7.91 6.29
CA LEU A 1034 18.94 9.32 6.37
C LEU A 1034 19.82 9.74 5.18
N GLY A 1035 20.71 8.86 4.72
CA GLY A 1035 21.51 9.05 3.51
C GLY A 1035 20.65 9.21 2.25
N GLN A 1036 19.68 8.33 2.03
CA GLN A 1036 18.72 8.39 0.91
C GLN A 1036 17.87 9.67 0.94
N HIS A 1037 17.48 10.14 2.13
CA HIS A 1037 16.75 11.41 2.29
C HIS A 1037 17.64 12.65 2.11
N SER A 1038 18.93 12.56 2.44
CA SER A 1038 19.84 13.72 2.49
C SER A 1038 20.02 14.42 1.13
N GLU A 1039 20.08 13.68 0.01
CA GLU A 1039 20.33 14.29 -1.30
C GLU A 1039 19.13 15.13 -1.79
N CYS A 1040 17.91 14.78 -1.38
CA CYS A 1040 16.71 15.57 -1.65
C CYS A 1040 16.69 16.84 -0.78
N ALA A 1041 16.87 16.69 0.54
CA ALA A 1041 16.86 17.82 1.48
C ALA A 1041 17.95 18.86 1.16
N ARG A 1042 19.14 18.42 0.71
CA ARG A 1042 20.25 19.30 0.31
C ARG A 1042 20.01 20.07 -1.00
N ARG A 1043 19.00 19.67 -1.80
CA ARG A 1043 18.50 20.45 -2.95
C ARG A 1043 17.49 21.49 -2.50
N VAL A 1044 16.54 21.12 -1.64
CA VAL A 1044 15.57 22.05 -1.04
C VAL A 1044 16.30 23.18 -0.31
N GLU A 1045 17.25 22.85 0.57
CA GLU A 1045 17.96 23.88 1.35
C GLU A 1045 18.87 24.77 0.47
N LYS A 1046 19.40 24.24 -0.65
CA LYS A 1046 20.08 25.07 -1.66
C LYS A 1046 19.12 26.02 -2.38
N LEU A 1047 17.89 25.58 -2.64
CA LEU A 1047 16.85 26.39 -3.25
C LEU A 1047 16.39 27.48 -2.27
N GLU A 1048 16.17 27.15 -0.99
CA GLU A 1048 15.84 28.10 0.07
C GLU A 1048 16.97 29.14 0.28
N ARG A 1049 18.24 28.71 0.36
CA ARG A 1049 19.38 29.63 0.47
C ARG A 1049 19.55 30.51 -0.78
N ALA A 1050 19.17 30.04 -1.98
CA ALA A 1050 19.14 30.88 -3.18
C ALA A 1050 17.98 31.90 -3.16
N ILE A 1051 16.77 31.47 -2.80
CA ILE A 1051 15.58 32.33 -2.63
C ILE A 1051 15.80 33.40 -1.54
N ALA A 1052 16.59 33.09 -0.51
CA ALA A 1052 16.99 34.05 0.52
C ALA A 1052 18.03 35.08 0.03
N MET A 1053 18.92 34.70 -0.90
CA MET A 1053 19.92 35.62 -1.47
C MET A 1053 19.30 36.62 -2.46
N ASP A 1054 18.26 36.24 -3.20
CA ASP A 1054 17.49 37.16 -4.08
C ASP A 1054 16.56 38.13 -3.31
N LYS A 1055 16.57 38.09 -1.96
CA LYS A 1055 15.72 38.93 -1.08
C LYS A 1055 16.51 39.85 -0.14
N LEU A 1056 17.76 40.18 -0.48
CA LEU A 1056 18.53 41.25 0.15
C LEU A 1056 18.88 42.37 -0.88
N PRO A 1057 18.83 43.66 -0.49
CA PRO A 1057 19.01 44.80 -1.39
C PRO A 1057 20.48 45.20 -1.64
#